data_AF-A0A523TV20-F1
#
_entry.id   AF-A0A523TV20-F1
#
_cell.length_a   1.000
_cell.length_b   1.000
_cell.length_c   1.000
_cell.angle_alpha   90.00
_cell.angle_beta   90.00
_cell.angle_gamma   90.00
#
_symmetry.space_group_name_H-M   'P 1'
#
loop_
_entity.id
_entity.type
_entity.pdbx_description
1 polymer ?
#
loop_
_entity_poly.entity_id
_entity_poly.type
_entity_poly.pdbx_seq_one_letter_code
_entity_poly.pdbx_strand_id
1 'polypeptide(L)'
;MKKLITLSMLVLLPVCLAAFIPFALAGEPVTEEPVTEEPALPPLEKLLPEKTVLMVTIPDFPNARSKVMETALLRLAKQSEMSQALKPALELLTAKWNEVSDAVKAQCGYSLEELIGKLAGQVSLAIVDFEPDDESAIDLLISIDVTNQMTGEMLLRKGERILANLSGGQLQPRQYEIDGIGVATIQPDKNVNFFYGCISGTIVFCTKERTFEGVIRRALDEEESKSLAESPSFMGAVSAVKSADAQLFAYANFERFLEKMADELATDPDFEGTSAMLGFKSIKSMAYSLSIENRVFVDRFHLYAPGKRTGLLKMASLPPTALKTAERVPARACYYFSTRIEAKLWIQSLLEALDNWDSAAHAAALQGIDFLKAQGIDIEALLPMIGNELGLFAALSRGISPMPDFGIMLELKKPDEFAAHIGKWLARFGPESPVTSAEYKGITIHALNFGKGFEGMPAFAVHKGYLTFASTPQLLKELIELSDTPEKSLAKTDKFAGWLKRAGGGGCIFGAIDTSSVFGGFYQFLLQQARVMVRRDKLPLKLAALPTVETIAEYLEPVIVSVKSSEKGISLRGSGPVPGPVSVAPLLGIILPAVFVANVADKQTGDTAAGEEKITAAAKLDSEVNLGKILFAAVEYADEHGAYPSSANGNTQMFQKLLNEGFLTNPAVLVAPGGKEQVAEETASGFKITENNVSYMFTDQILPQSAPVKAILCYEKGPYSGEGKRAVLFVDGRVRIIKDSELDRLLVEQKKR
;
A
#
# COMPACT_ATOMS: atom_id res chain seq x y z
N MET A 1 -14.52 5.18 -15.57
CA MET A 1 -13.38 5.97 -15.05
C MET A 1 -12.89 5.67 -13.62
N LYS A 2 -13.72 5.67 -12.57
CA LYS A 2 -13.29 5.33 -11.18
C LYS A 2 -12.44 4.05 -11.10
N LYS A 3 -12.82 2.98 -11.83
CA LYS A 3 -12.02 1.75 -11.97
C LYS A 3 -10.65 2.00 -12.62
N LEU A 4 -10.56 2.85 -13.64
CA LEU A 4 -9.31 3.18 -14.35
C LEU A 4 -8.35 3.97 -13.43
N ILE A 5 -8.87 4.89 -12.61
CA ILE A 5 -8.09 5.66 -11.61
C ILE A 5 -7.59 4.75 -10.49
N THR A 6 -8.41 3.80 -10.00
CA THR A 6 -7.97 2.79 -9.03
C THR A 6 -6.96 1.81 -9.63
N LEU A 7 -7.07 1.50 -10.93
CA LEU A 7 -6.18 0.59 -11.65
C LEU A 7 -4.85 1.25 -12.07
N SER A 8 -4.83 2.54 -12.37
CA SER A 8 -3.66 3.19 -12.98
C SER A 8 -2.59 3.65 -11.99
N MET A 9 -2.96 4.08 -10.78
CA MET A 9 -1.97 4.58 -9.79
C MET A 9 -1.58 3.56 -8.71
N LEU A 10 -2.43 2.59 -8.40
CA LEU A 10 -2.19 1.60 -7.32
C LEU A 10 -1.94 0.18 -7.83
N VAL A 11 -2.34 -0.15 -9.07
CA VAL A 11 -2.25 -1.52 -9.62
C VAL A 11 -1.22 -1.64 -10.74
N LEU A 12 -1.01 -0.64 -11.59
CA LEU A 12 0.00 -0.71 -12.66
C LEU A 12 1.42 -0.90 -12.10
N LEU A 13 1.78 -0.25 -10.99
CA LEU A 13 3.13 -0.37 -10.43
C LEU A 13 3.42 -1.78 -9.85
N PRO A 14 2.53 -2.39 -9.02
CA PRO A 14 2.68 -3.78 -8.62
C PRO A 14 2.56 -4.79 -9.76
N VAL A 15 1.71 -4.53 -10.77
CA VAL A 15 1.55 -5.44 -11.92
C VAL A 15 2.79 -5.42 -12.81
N CYS A 16 3.38 -4.26 -13.08
CA CYS A 16 4.66 -4.17 -13.77
C CYS A 16 5.75 -4.91 -12.98
N LEU A 17 5.84 -4.72 -11.66
CA LEU A 17 6.82 -5.41 -10.80
C LEU A 17 6.59 -6.92 -10.70
N ALA A 18 5.33 -7.38 -10.62
CA ALA A 18 4.97 -8.80 -10.59
C ALA A 18 5.20 -9.46 -11.95
N ALA A 19 5.03 -8.73 -13.06
CA ALA A 19 5.42 -9.19 -14.39
C ALA A 19 6.95 -9.28 -14.54
N PHE A 20 7.72 -8.41 -13.86
CA PHE A 20 9.19 -8.40 -13.92
C PHE A 20 9.87 -9.62 -13.29
N ILE A 21 9.24 -10.32 -12.34
CA ILE A 21 9.87 -11.49 -11.68
C ILE A 21 9.92 -12.70 -12.62
N PRO A 22 8.81 -13.17 -13.23
CA PRO A 22 8.87 -14.21 -14.27
C PRO A 22 9.79 -13.81 -15.43
N PHE A 23 9.76 -12.52 -15.79
CA PHE A 23 10.57 -11.94 -16.84
C PHE A 23 12.08 -12.02 -16.61
N ALA A 24 12.51 -11.71 -15.39
CA ALA A 24 13.90 -11.84 -14.97
C ALA A 24 14.34 -13.31 -14.96
N LEU A 25 13.43 -14.22 -14.58
CA LEU A 25 13.71 -15.66 -14.53
C LEU A 25 13.70 -16.35 -15.90
N ALA A 26 13.17 -15.71 -16.94
CA ALA A 26 13.06 -16.26 -18.29
C ALA A 26 14.41 -16.28 -19.05
N GLY A 27 15.35 -17.12 -18.62
CA GLY A 27 16.58 -17.46 -19.36
C GLY A 27 17.65 -16.35 -19.43
N GLU A 28 18.91 -16.75 -19.66
CA GLU A 28 20.00 -15.79 -19.92
C GLU A 28 19.78 -15.07 -21.26
N PRO A 29 20.14 -13.78 -21.37
CA PRO A 29 20.06 -13.07 -22.63
C PRO A 29 20.90 -13.78 -23.69
N VAL A 30 20.29 -14.08 -24.85
CA VAL A 30 21.04 -14.52 -26.02
C VAL A 30 21.89 -13.34 -26.48
N THR A 31 23.22 -13.52 -26.46
CA THR A 31 24.17 -12.51 -26.94
C THR A 31 24.13 -12.49 -28.46
N GLU A 32 23.24 -11.67 -29.03
CA GLU A 32 23.30 -11.29 -30.45
C GLU A 32 24.40 -10.21 -30.63
N GLU A 33 25.13 -10.24 -31.75
CA GLU A 33 26.16 -9.24 -32.08
C GLU A 33 25.53 -7.83 -32.19
N PRO A 34 26.23 -6.76 -31.75
CA PRO A 34 25.70 -5.40 -31.80
C PRO A 34 25.43 -5.00 -33.26
N VAL A 35 24.16 -4.81 -33.60
CA VAL A 35 23.71 -4.32 -34.90
C VAL A 35 24.09 -2.84 -35.03
N THR A 36 24.48 -2.42 -36.24
CA THR A 36 24.78 -1.03 -36.62
C THR A 36 23.70 -0.06 -36.12
N GLU A 37 24.11 0.92 -35.33
CA GLU A 37 23.26 1.92 -34.67
C GLU A 37 22.58 2.83 -35.71
N GLU A 38 21.33 2.53 -36.06
CA GLU A 38 20.40 3.60 -36.48
C GLU A 38 20.22 4.56 -35.30
N PRO A 39 20.18 5.88 -35.53
CA PRO A 39 19.99 6.84 -34.45
C PRO A 39 18.63 6.60 -33.79
N ALA A 40 18.65 6.21 -32.51
CA ALA A 40 17.45 6.03 -31.71
C ALA A 40 16.62 7.33 -31.68
N LEU A 41 15.29 7.17 -31.58
CA LEU A 41 14.42 8.31 -31.33
C LEU A 41 14.85 9.08 -30.07
N PRO A 42 14.61 10.40 -30.02
CA PRO A 42 14.74 11.15 -28.77
C PRO A 42 13.90 10.49 -27.65
N PRO A 43 14.30 10.62 -26.37
CA PRO A 43 13.52 10.12 -25.24
C PRO A 43 12.07 10.59 -25.30
N LEU A 44 11.13 9.72 -24.93
CA LEU A 44 9.70 9.96 -25.11
C LEU A 44 9.22 11.33 -24.59
N GLU A 45 9.78 11.85 -23.48
CA GLU A 45 9.40 13.17 -22.97
C GLU A 45 9.64 14.34 -23.95
N LYS A 46 10.55 14.18 -24.92
CA LYS A 46 10.76 15.16 -26.00
C LYS A 46 9.73 15.03 -27.13
N LEU A 47 9.17 13.85 -27.31
CA LEU A 47 8.19 13.54 -28.35
C LEU A 47 6.75 13.81 -27.90
N LEU A 48 6.52 13.76 -26.58
CA LEU A 48 5.22 14.05 -25.97
C LEU A 48 4.95 15.56 -25.90
N PRO A 49 3.70 16.00 -26.09
CA PRO A 49 3.33 17.39 -25.89
C PRO A 49 3.33 17.76 -24.40
N GLU A 50 3.50 19.05 -24.11
CA GLU A 50 3.44 19.62 -22.74
C GLU A 50 2.18 19.22 -21.95
N LYS A 51 1.05 19.01 -22.63
CA LYS A 51 -0.23 18.69 -22.01
C LYS A 51 -0.34 17.27 -21.44
N THR A 52 0.67 16.43 -21.63
CA THR A 52 0.67 15.04 -21.17
C THR A 52 0.33 14.92 -19.68
N VAL A 53 -0.66 14.07 -19.37
CA VAL A 53 -1.19 13.84 -18.02
C VAL A 53 -0.33 12.83 -17.25
N LEU A 54 0.05 11.73 -17.89
CA LEU A 54 0.80 10.63 -17.26
C LEU A 54 1.84 10.09 -18.25
N MET A 55 3.03 9.78 -17.76
CA MET A 55 4.06 9.05 -18.50
C MET A 55 4.70 8.03 -17.57
N VAL A 56 4.89 6.80 -18.05
CA VAL A 56 5.64 5.73 -17.39
C VAL A 56 6.61 5.15 -18.42
N THR A 57 7.88 5.04 -18.07
CA THR A 57 8.93 4.58 -18.99
C THR A 57 9.96 3.71 -18.28
N ILE A 58 10.41 2.68 -18.97
CA ILE A 58 11.64 1.94 -18.68
C ILE A 58 12.67 2.48 -19.67
N PRO A 59 13.61 3.35 -19.25
CA PRO A 59 14.49 4.06 -20.18
C PRO A 59 15.42 3.13 -20.98
N ASP A 60 15.84 2.03 -20.36
CA ASP A 60 16.69 1.00 -20.95
C ASP A 60 16.24 -0.35 -20.41
N PHE A 61 15.46 -1.05 -21.21
CA PHE A 61 14.81 -2.29 -20.83
C PHE A 61 15.80 -3.47 -20.66
N PRO A 62 16.76 -3.71 -21.57
CA PRO A 62 17.83 -4.67 -21.33
C PRO A 62 18.61 -4.43 -20.04
N ASN A 63 19.01 -3.17 -19.77
CA ASN A 63 19.70 -2.83 -18.52
C ASN A 63 18.80 -3.08 -17.31
N ALA A 64 17.52 -2.69 -17.37
CA ALA A 64 16.58 -2.92 -16.27
C ALA A 64 16.42 -4.40 -15.93
N ARG A 65 16.28 -5.25 -16.95
CA ARG A 65 16.26 -6.71 -16.78
C ARG A 65 17.54 -7.23 -16.13
N SER A 66 18.70 -6.79 -16.61
CA SER A 66 20.00 -7.19 -16.08
C SER A 66 20.15 -6.79 -14.60
N LYS A 67 19.83 -5.53 -14.26
CA LYS A 67 19.91 -5.01 -12.89
C LYS A 67 18.98 -5.72 -11.92
N VAL A 68 17.77 -6.07 -12.34
CA VAL A 68 16.85 -6.87 -11.51
C VAL A 68 17.49 -8.20 -11.13
N MET A 69 18.22 -8.85 -12.03
CA MET A 69 18.93 -10.11 -11.77
C MET A 69 20.08 -9.99 -10.76
N GLU A 70 20.57 -8.78 -10.51
CA GLU A 70 21.61 -8.49 -9.53
C GLU A 70 21.05 -8.24 -8.11
N THR A 71 19.72 -8.11 -7.97
CA THR A 71 19.07 -7.81 -6.69
C THR A 71 19.32 -8.89 -5.65
N ALA A 72 19.36 -8.49 -4.39
CA ALA A 72 19.66 -9.40 -3.30
C ALA A 72 18.68 -10.58 -3.21
N LEU A 73 17.38 -10.34 -3.48
CA LEU A 73 16.36 -11.39 -3.47
C LEU A 73 16.53 -12.41 -4.59
N LEU A 74 16.82 -11.99 -5.82
CA LEU A 74 17.03 -12.93 -6.92
C LEU A 74 18.34 -13.71 -6.76
N ARG A 75 19.37 -13.08 -6.19
CA ARG A 75 20.59 -13.80 -5.81
C ARG A 75 20.35 -14.83 -4.70
N LEU A 76 19.52 -14.49 -3.71
CA LEU A 76 19.09 -15.44 -2.68
C LEU A 76 18.31 -16.60 -3.30
N ALA A 77 17.36 -16.31 -4.20
CA ALA A 77 16.58 -17.34 -4.89
C ALA A 77 17.44 -18.29 -5.75
N LYS A 78 18.58 -17.82 -6.26
CA LYS A 78 19.57 -18.62 -7.00
C LYS A 78 20.50 -19.45 -6.12
N GLN A 79 20.51 -19.26 -4.80
CA GLN A 79 21.28 -20.13 -3.90
C GLN A 79 20.76 -21.56 -3.97
N SER A 80 21.64 -22.55 -3.89
CA SER A 80 21.26 -23.96 -4.06
C SER A 80 20.20 -24.41 -3.06
N GLU A 81 20.31 -23.99 -1.80
CA GLU A 81 19.36 -24.30 -0.73
C GLU A 81 18.00 -23.66 -0.99
N MET A 82 17.98 -22.34 -1.25
CA MET A 82 16.73 -21.61 -1.52
C MET A 82 16.05 -22.09 -2.81
N SER A 83 16.82 -22.34 -3.87
CA SER A 83 16.32 -22.89 -5.12
C SER A 83 15.68 -24.26 -4.90
N GLN A 84 16.28 -25.13 -4.09
CA GLN A 84 15.68 -26.42 -3.73
C GLN A 84 14.41 -26.27 -2.90
N ALA A 85 14.38 -25.32 -1.96
CA ALA A 85 13.20 -25.04 -1.15
C ALA A 85 12.03 -24.47 -1.98
N LEU A 86 12.33 -23.57 -2.91
CA LEU A 86 11.36 -22.90 -3.78
C LEU A 86 11.01 -23.70 -5.04
N LYS A 87 11.76 -24.76 -5.36
CA LYS A 87 11.58 -25.54 -6.59
C LYS A 87 10.12 -25.86 -6.93
N PRO A 88 9.27 -26.36 -6.00
CA PRO A 88 7.87 -26.66 -6.33
C PRO A 88 7.07 -25.40 -6.70
N ALA A 89 7.32 -24.27 -6.03
CA ALA A 89 6.67 -23.01 -6.34
C ALA A 89 7.17 -22.42 -7.68
N LEU A 90 8.48 -22.52 -7.94
CA LEU A 90 9.08 -22.10 -9.21
C LEU A 90 8.59 -22.97 -10.37
N GLU A 91 8.42 -24.28 -10.19
CA GLU A 91 7.85 -25.18 -11.19
C GLU A 91 6.41 -24.80 -11.53
N LEU A 92 5.59 -24.47 -10.52
CA LEU A 92 4.21 -23.99 -10.74
C LEU A 92 4.18 -22.66 -11.50
N LEU A 93 5.02 -21.69 -11.12
CA LEU A 93 5.13 -20.41 -11.81
C LEU A 93 5.65 -20.59 -13.24
N THR A 94 6.65 -21.45 -13.44
CA THR A 94 7.20 -21.78 -14.76
C THR A 94 6.16 -22.46 -15.63
N ALA A 95 5.36 -23.38 -15.09
CA ALA A 95 4.26 -24.01 -15.83
C ALA A 95 3.21 -22.99 -16.29
N LYS A 96 2.81 -22.06 -15.41
CA LYS A 96 1.88 -20.97 -15.75
C LYS A 96 2.48 -19.98 -16.75
N TRP A 97 3.75 -19.68 -16.61
CA TRP A 97 4.47 -18.83 -17.57
C TRP A 97 4.55 -19.49 -18.94
N ASN A 98 4.87 -20.79 -19.01
CA ASN A 98 4.89 -21.55 -20.25
C ASN A 98 3.50 -21.63 -20.88
N GLU A 99 2.43 -21.82 -20.10
CA GLU A 99 1.05 -21.79 -20.61
C GLU A 99 0.73 -20.45 -21.30
N VAL A 100 1.14 -19.33 -20.69
CA VAL A 100 1.00 -17.99 -21.28
C VAL A 100 1.90 -17.83 -22.51
N SER A 101 3.18 -18.24 -22.43
CA SER A 101 4.13 -18.15 -23.53
C SER A 101 3.70 -18.99 -24.74
N ASP A 102 3.15 -20.19 -24.50
CA ASP A 102 2.59 -21.07 -25.53
C ASP A 102 1.33 -20.48 -26.15
N ALA A 103 0.44 -19.87 -25.35
CA ALA A 103 -0.73 -19.18 -25.86
C ALA A 103 -0.34 -17.97 -26.73
N VAL A 104 0.65 -17.18 -26.28
CA VAL A 104 1.22 -16.08 -27.05
C VAL A 104 1.84 -16.63 -28.35
N LYS A 105 2.66 -17.67 -28.28
CA LYS A 105 3.30 -18.31 -29.44
C LYS A 105 2.32 -18.88 -30.44
N ALA A 106 1.25 -19.53 -29.97
CA ALA A 106 0.18 -20.03 -30.82
C ALA A 106 -0.55 -18.90 -31.57
N GLN A 107 -0.70 -17.74 -30.92
CA GLN A 107 -1.37 -16.59 -31.52
C GLN A 107 -0.43 -15.77 -32.42
N CYS A 108 0.78 -15.43 -31.97
CA CYS A 108 1.68 -14.47 -32.62
C CYS A 108 2.87 -15.10 -33.36
N GLY A 109 3.09 -16.40 -33.21
CA GLY A 109 4.21 -17.12 -33.79
C GLY A 109 5.56 -16.80 -33.15
N TYR A 110 5.57 -16.16 -31.97
CA TYR A 110 6.76 -15.92 -31.14
C TYR A 110 6.49 -16.33 -29.70
N SER A 111 7.47 -16.93 -29.04
CA SER A 111 7.41 -17.05 -27.59
C SER A 111 7.53 -15.67 -26.94
N LEU A 112 7.08 -15.56 -25.69
CA LEU A 112 7.21 -14.31 -24.96
C LEU A 112 8.69 -13.92 -24.79
N GLU A 113 9.57 -14.91 -24.59
CA GLU A 113 11.03 -14.73 -24.51
C GLU A 113 11.62 -14.18 -25.81
N GLU A 114 11.12 -14.63 -26.97
CA GLU A 114 11.56 -14.11 -28.27
C GLU A 114 11.15 -12.65 -28.45
N LEU A 115 9.90 -12.29 -28.10
CA LEU A 115 9.43 -10.89 -28.16
C LEU A 115 10.26 -10.00 -27.24
N ILE A 116 10.53 -10.48 -26.03
CA ILE A 116 11.36 -9.83 -25.01
C ILE A 116 12.78 -9.60 -25.51
N GLY A 117 13.37 -10.62 -26.13
CA GLY A 117 14.72 -10.54 -26.67
C GLY A 117 14.88 -9.53 -27.82
N LYS A 118 13.77 -9.06 -28.41
CA LYS A 118 13.78 -8.03 -29.46
C LYS A 118 13.61 -6.60 -28.94
N LEU A 119 13.37 -6.42 -27.65
CA LEU A 119 13.33 -5.11 -27.00
C LEU A 119 14.75 -4.62 -26.75
N ALA A 120 15.12 -3.46 -27.30
CA ALA A 120 16.52 -3.00 -27.35
C ALA A 120 16.77 -1.64 -26.69
N GLY A 121 15.74 -0.99 -26.13
CA GLY A 121 15.88 0.34 -25.57
C GLY A 121 14.73 0.73 -24.65
N GLN A 122 14.13 1.89 -24.90
CA GLN A 122 13.05 2.46 -24.12
C GLN A 122 11.72 1.73 -24.36
N VAL A 123 10.98 1.45 -23.27
CA VAL A 123 9.58 1.00 -23.33
C VAL A 123 8.74 1.95 -22.51
N SER A 124 7.71 2.55 -23.13
CA SER A 124 6.95 3.61 -22.49
C SER A 124 5.45 3.56 -22.76
N LEU A 125 4.70 4.12 -21.83
CA LEU A 125 3.27 4.33 -21.85
C LEU A 125 3.00 5.79 -21.43
N ALA A 126 2.14 6.49 -22.16
CA ALA A 126 1.71 7.84 -21.80
C ALA A 126 0.20 8.02 -22.01
N ILE A 127 -0.42 8.77 -21.11
CA ILE A 127 -1.76 9.35 -21.30
C ILE A 127 -1.53 10.82 -21.61
N VAL A 128 -1.68 11.16 -22.88
CA VAL A 128 -1.46 12.52 -23.39
C VAL A 128 -2.60 13.44 -22.97
N ASP A 129 -3.83 12.93 -22.98
CA ASP A 129 -5.06 13.69 -22.74
C ASP A 129 -6.21 12.69 -22.43
N PHE A 130 -7.29 13.16 -21.80
CA PHE A 130 -8.52 12.37 -21.62
C PHE A 130 -9.73 13.29 -21.38
N GLU A 131 -10.93 12.76 -21.58
CA GLU A 131 -12.19 13.39 -21.15
C GLU A 131 -12.93 12.44 -20.20
N PRO A 132 -13.40 12.90 -19.01
CA PRO A 132 -13.95 12.00 -18.02
C PRO A 132 -15.19 11.20 -18.43
N ASP A 133 -16.03 11.82 -19.25
CA ASP A 133 -17.33 11.26 -19.65
C ASP A 133 -17.26 10.43 -20.94
N ASP A 134 -16.08 10.30 -21.55
CA ASP A 134 -15.90 9.58 -22.81
C ASP A 134 -14.64 8.68 -22.76
N GLU A 135 -14.85 7.37 -22.55
CA GLU A 135 -13.76 6.39 -22.57
C GLU A 135 -13.03 6.33 -23.92
N SER A 136 -13.71 6.67 -25.03
CA SER A 136 -13.08 6.76 -26.35
C SER A 136 -12.23 8.02 -26.52
N ALA A 137 -12.32 8.99 -25.61
CA ALA A 137 -11.54 10.22 -25.62
C ALA A 137 -10.17 10.08 -24.94
N ILE A 138 -9.81 8.92 -24.36
CA ILE A 138 -8.47 8.70 -23.82
C ILE A 138 -7.45 8.70 -24.96
N ASP A 139 -6.51 9.63 -24.88
CA ASP A 139 -5.41 9.83 -25.82
C ASP A 139 -4.17 9.10 -25.27
N LEU A 140 -4.06 7.82 -25.63
CA LEU A 140 -3.02 6.90 -25.17
C LEU A 140 -1.89 6.85 -26.20
N LEU A 141 -0.65 6.79 -25.71
CA LEU A 141 0.55 6.50 -26.50
C LEU A 141 1.33 5.34 -25.85
N ILE A 142 1.78 4.40 -26.67
CA ILE A 142 2.75 3.36 -26.30
C ILE A 142 3.94 3.48 -27.26
N SER A 143 5.16 3.48 -26.72
CA SER A 143 6.39 3.41 -27.53
C SER A 143 7.27 2.24 -27.08
N ILE A 144 7.83 1.51 -28.05
CA ILE A 144 8.61 0.30 -27.81
C ILE A 144 9.83 0.31 -28.74
N ASP A 145 11.01 0.52 -28.19
CA ASP A 145 12.26 0.41 -28.92
C ASP A 145 12.61 -1.05 -29.19
N VAL A 146 12.84 -1.37 -30.45
CA VAL A 146 13.25 -2.70 -30.90
C VAL A 146 14.61 -2.63 -31.58
N THR A 147 15.21 -3.80 -31.78
CA THR A 147 16.59 -3.92 -32.33
C THR A 147 16.89 -3.12 -33.62
N ASN A 148 15.91 -2.91 -34.49
CA ASN A 148 16.01 -2.09 -35.71
C ASN A 148 14.63 -1.90 -36.37
N GLN A 149 14.54 -0.99 -37.35
CA GLN A 149 13.34 -0.71 -38.13
C GLN A 149 12.70 -1.96 -38.74
N MET A 150 13.49 -2.84 -39.35
CA MET A 150 12.98 -4.07 -39.99
C MET A 150 12.31 -5.01 -38.98
N THR A 151 12.88 -5.14 -37.78
CA THR A 151 12.27 -5.90 -36.68
C THR A 151 10.92 -5.29 -36.28
N GLY A 152 10.85 -3.96 -36.17
CA GLY A 152 9.62 -3.25 -35.81
C GLY A 152 8.51 -3.44 -36.83
N GLU A 153 8.82 -3.23 -38.11
CA GLU A 153 7.87 -3.44 -39.21
C GLU A 153 7.41 -4.90 -39.29
N MET A 154 8.31 -5.86 -39.10
CA MET A 154 7.96 -7.27 -39.05
C MET A 154 6.99 -7.58 -37.91
N LEU A 155 7.23 -7.04 -36.70
CA LEU A 155 6.36 -7.21 -35.54
C LEU A 155 4.98 -6.60 -35.79
N LEU A 156 4.93 -5.40 -36.38
CA LEU A 156 3.68 -4.74 -36.77
C LEU A 156 2.88 -5.59 -37.77
N ARG A 157 3.50 -6.04 -38.88
CA ARG A 157 2.84 -6.90 -39.88
C ARG A 157 2.37 -8.24 -39.31
N LYS A 158 3.05 -8.75 -38.28
CA LYS A 158 2.58 -9.93 -37.54
C LYS A 158 1.37 -9.57 -36.67
N GLY A 159 1.43 -8.48 -35.92
CA GLY A 159 0.30 -7.94 -35.15
C GLY A 159 -0.97 -7.77 -35.99
N GLU A 160 -0.83 -7.17 -37.18
CA GLU A 160 -1.91 -7.00 -38.15
C GLU A 160 -2.56 -8.34 -38.55
N ARG A 161 -1.75 -9.36 -38.85
CA ARG A 161 -2.27 -10.70 -39.20
C ARG A 161 -3.01 -11.36 -38.05
N ILE A 162 -2.51 -11.19 -36.82
CA ILE A 162 -3.16 -11.72 -35.61
C ILE A 162 -4.53 -11.05 -35.43
N LEU A 163 -4.59 -9.73 -35.51
CA LEU A 163 -5.83 -8.97 -35.37
C LEU A 163 -6.83 -9.30 -36.49
N ALA A 164 -6.37 -9.45 -37.72
CA ALA A 164 -7.19 -9.91 -38.83
C ALA A 164 -7.76 -11.31 -38.56
N ASN A 165 -6.94 -12.26 -38.08
CA ASN A 165 -7.40 -13.61 -37.77
C ASN A 165 -8.41 -13.63 -36.60
N LEU A 166 -8.13 -12.90 -35.51
CA LEU A 166 -9.01 -12.82 -34.34
C LEU A 166 -10.36 -12.14 -34.64
N SER A 167 -10.38 -11.22 -35.59
CA SER A 167 -11.60 -10.52 -36.03
C SER A 167 -12.34 -11.22 -37.17
N GLY A 168 -11.91 -12.42 -37.60
CA GLY A 168 -12.49 -13.10 -38.76
C GLY A 168 -12.33 -12.31 -40.06
N GLY A 169 -11.27 -11.52 -40.18
CA GLY A 169 -10.95 -10.68 -41.33
C GLY A 169 -11.65 -9.31 -41.34
N GLN A 170 -12.41 -8.97 -40.30
CA GLN A 170 -13.15 -7.70 -40.23
C GLN A 170 -12.25 -6.48 -39.99
N LEU A 171 -11.12 -6.66 -39.30
CA LEU A 171 -10.16 -5.58 -39.06
C LEU A 171 -9.07 -5.62 -40.12
N GLN A 172 -9.20 -4.75 -41.13
CA GLN A 172 -8.15 -4.49 -42.11
C GLN A 172 -7.49 -3.14 -41.80
N PRO A 173 -6.15 -3.12 -41.62
CA PRO A 173 -5.42 -1.88 -41.48
C PRO A 173 -5.59 -0.99 -42.72
N ARG A 174 -5.86 0.29 -42.52
CA ARG A 174 -5.72 1.30 -43.59
C ARG A 174 -4.33 1.89 -43.48
N GLN A 175 -3.56 1.80 -44.56
CA GLN A 175 -2.21 2.34 -44.62
C GLN A 175 -2.19 3.66 -45.40
N TYR A 176 -1.40 4.60 -44.89
CA TYR A 176 -1.13 5.90 -45.50
C TYR A 176 0.21 6.42 -44.97
N GLU A 177 0.67 7.58 -45.44
CA GLU A 177 1.92 8.18 -44.99
C GLU A 177 1.65 9.53 -44.34
N ILE A 178 2.41 9.83 -43.28
CA ILE A 178 2.50 11.14 -42.64
C ILE A 178 3.98 11.53 -42.69
N ASP A 179 4.31 12.62 -43.39
CA ASP A 179 5.69 13.13 -43.53
C ASP A 179 6.72 12.06 -43.95
N GLY A 180 6.31 11.16 -44.85
CA GLY A 180 7.14 10.07 -45.39
C GLY A 180 7.27 8.85 -44.47
N ILE A 181 6.59 8.84 -43.32
CA ILE A 181 6.54 7.71 -42.39
C ILE A 181 5.26 6.91 -42.65
N GLY A 182 5.40 5.61 -42.84
CA GLY A 182 4.28 4.69 -43.01
C GLY A 182 3.45 4.57 -41.73
N VAL A 183 2.17 4.89 -41.83
CA VAL A 183 1.18 4.83 -40.76
C VAL A 183 0.08 3.84 -41.13
N ALA A 184 -0.28 3.01 -40.17
CA ALA A 184 -1.43 2.13 -40.27
C ALA A 184 -2.47 2.51 -39.22
N THR A 185 -3.75 2.41 -39.59
CA THR A 185 -4.86 2.58 -38.64
C THR A 185 -5.80 1.39 -38.64
N ILE A 186 -6.26 1.01 -37.46
CA ILE A 186 -7.30 -0.01 -37.25
C ILE A 186 -8.41 0.56 -36.36
N GLN A 187 -9.64 0.13 -36.62
CA GLN A 187 -10.82 0.57 -35.89
C GLN A 187 -11.57 -0.66 -35.34
N PRO A 188 -11.17 -1.19 -34.17
CA PRO A 188 -11.82 -2.37 -33.58
C PRO A 188 -13.25 -2.10 -33.13
N ASP A 189 -13.58 -0.84 -32.83
CA ASP A 189 -14.93 -0.39 -32.49
C ASP A 189 -15.20 0.97 -33.16
N LYS A 190 -16.47 1.31 -33.41
CA LYS A 190 -16.92 2.54 -34.08
C LYS A 190 -16.33 3.82 -33.46
N ASN A 191 -15.97 3.78 -32.18
CA ASN A 191 -15.51 4.96 -31.45
C ASN A 191 -14.01 4.96 -31.15
N VAL A 192 -13.29 3.86 -31.42
CA VAL A 192 -11.87 3.74 -31.06
C VAL A 192 -11.04 3.45 -32.30
N ASN A 193 -10.15 4.38 -32.63
CA ASN A 193 -9.14 4.20 -33.67
C ASN A 193 -7.78 3.98 -32.99
N PHE A 194 -6.97 3.11 -33.56
CA PHE A 194 -5.56 2.99 -33.22
C PHE A 194 -4.74 3.38 -34.44
N PHE A 195 -3.67 4.13 -34.21
CA PHE A 195 -2.70 4.59 -35.20
C PHE A 195 -1.35 4.04 -34.79
N TYR A 196 -0.62 3.43 -35.70
CA TYR A 196 0.68 2.85 -35.39
C TYR A 196 1.63 2.84 -36.58
N GLY A 197 2.91 2.77 -36.26
CA GLY A 197 4.00 2.73 -37.23
C GLY A 197 5.33 2.46 -36.54
N CYS A 198 6.39 2.29 -37.33
CA CYS A 198 7.74 2.13 -36.83
C CYS A 198 8.60 3.32 -37.31
N ILE A 199 9.20 4.04 -36.38
CA ILE A 199 10.00 5.24 -36.63
C ILE A 199 11.38 4.99 -36.05
N SER A 200 12.40 4.89 -36.90
CA SER A 200 13.82 4.71 -36.50
C SER A 200 14.03 3.54 -35.53
N GLY A 201 13.34 2.42 -35.75
CA GLY A 201 13.42 1.26 -34.85
C GLY A 201 12.56 1.33 -33.59
N THR A 202 11.73 2.35 -33.41
CA THR A 202 10.73 2.43 -32.34
C THR A 202 9.34 2.17 -32.89
N ILE A 203 8.63 1.20 -32.32
CA ILE A 203 7.21 1.00 -32.62
C ILE A 203 6.40 1.98 -31.78
N VAL A 204 5.56 2.78 -32.42
CA VAL A 204 4.66 3.75 -31.76
C VAL A 204 3.21 3.32 -32.00
N PHE A 205 2.39 3.35 -30.95
CA PHE A 205 0.94 3.17 -31.02
C PHE A 205 0.24 4.34 -30.33
N CYS A 206 -0.77 4.92 -30.97
CA CYS A 206 -1.59 6.00 -30.42
C CYS A 206 -3.09 5.71 -30.61
N THR A 207 -3.95 6.23 -29.74
CA THR A 207 -5.43 6.18 -29.95
C THR A 207 -5.98 7.39 -30.71
N LYS A 208 -5.15 8.42 -30.93
CA LYS A 208 -5.53 9.63 -31.69
C LYS A 208 -4.49 9.94 -32.75
N GLU A 209 -4.95 10.25 -33.96
CA GLU A 209 -4.12 10.59 -35.11
C GLU A 209 -3.22 11.79 -34.82
N ARG A 210 -3.81 12.86 -34.26
CA ARG A 210 -3.10 14.10 -33.87
C ARG A 210 -1.87 13.84 -32.99
N THR A 211 -1.94 12.82 -32.14
CA THR A 211 -0.87 12.48 -31.21
C THR A 211 0.23 11.73 -31.92
N PHE A 212 -0.13 10.83 -32.84
CA PHE A 212 0.82 10.12 -33.70
C PHE A 212 1.55 11.09 -34.65
N GLU A 213 0.81 11.98 -35.32
CA GLU A 213 1.36 13.04 -36.16
C GLU A 213 2.31 13.96 -35.37
N GLY A 214 1.92 14.38 -34.16
CA GLY A 214 2.78 15.22 -33.32
C GLY A 214 4.04 14.51 -32.81
N VAL A 215 4.04 13.18 -32.70
CA VAL A 215 5.25 12.39 -32.40
C VAL A 215 6.19 12.39 -33.60
N ILE A 216 5.66 12.20 -34.81
CA ILE A 216 6.43 12.24 -36.06
C ILE A 216 7.11 13.60 -36.22
N ARG A 217 6.34 14.69 -36.14
CA ARG A 217 6.87 16.05 -36.34
C ARG A 217 7.95 16.41 -35.33
N ARG A 218 7.75 16.10 -34.05
CA ARG A 218 8.80 16.31 -33.03
C ARG A 218 10.01 15.39 -33.21
N ALA A 219 9.84 14.19 -33.76
CA ALA A 219 10.97 13.33 -34.11
C ALA A 219 11.80 13.89 -35.29
N LEU A 220 11.15 14.64 -36.19
CA LEU A 220 11.78 15.32 -37.32
C LEU A 220 12.34 16.72 -36.97
N ASP A 221 12.29 17.12 -35.69
CA ASP A 221 12.67 18.46 -35.20
C ASP A 221 11.91 19.60 -35.91
N GLU A 222 10.67 19.32 -36.32
CA GLU A 222 9.76 20.34 -36.83
C GLU A 222 9.16 21.12 -35.65
N GLU A 223 9.08 22.45 -35.76
CA GLU A 223 8.78 23.38 -34.67
C GLU A 223 7.28 23.33 -34.25
N GLU A 224 6.86 22.23 -33.62
CA GLU A 224 5.47 21.96 -33.28
C GLU A 224 5.23 21.90 -31.76
N SER A 225 4.88 23.04 -31.16
CA SER A 225 4.51 23.21 -29.75
C SER A 225 5.54 22.73 -28.72
N LYS A 226 5.45 23.21 -27.47
CA LYS A 226 6.40 22.79 -26.42
C LYS A 226 6.27 21.31 -26.09
N SER A 227 7.40 20.64 -25.97
CA SER A 227 7.47 19.24 -25.53
C SER A 227 7.22 19.11 -24.02
N LEU A 228 6.90 17.90 -23.56
CA LEU A 228 6.79 17.60 -22.13
C LEU A 228 8.12 17.87 -21.40
N ALA A 229 9.26 17.55 -22.03
CA ALA A 229 10.59 17.81 -21.50
C ALA A 229 10.85 19.29 -21.19
N GLU A 230 10.20 20.21 -21.93
CA GLU A 230 10.31 21.66 -21.76
C GLU A 230 9.28 22.23 -20.77
N SER A 231 8.33 21.41 -20.31
CA SER A 231 7.30 21.86 -19.36
C SER A 231 7.94 22.21 -18.01
N PRO A 232 7.66 23.39 -17.43
CA PRO A 232 8.13 23.75 -16.09
C PRO A 232 7.70 22.75 -15.01
N SER A 233 6.49 22.17 -15.13
CA SER A 233 5.98 21.17 -14.20
C SER A 233 6.73 19.83 -14.31
N PHE A 234 7.10 19.43 -15.53
CA PHE A 234 7.93 18.25 -15.75
C PHE A 234 9.34 18.46 -15.21
N MET A 235 10.04 19.52 -15.62
CA MET A 235 11.39 19.83 -15.16
C MET A 235 11.45 19.97 -13.63
N GLY A 236 10.45 20.64 -13.04
CA GLY A 236 10.30 20.80 -11.60
C GLY A 236 10.27 19.45 -10.88
N ALA A 237 9.42 18.53 -11.33
CA ALA A 237 9.27 17.22 -10.72
C ALA A 237 10.47 16.30 -10.97
N VAL A 238 10.97 16.25 -12.21
CA VAL A 238 12.05 15.35 -12.63
C VAL A 238 13.37 15.70 -11.95
N SER A 239 13.66 16.99 -11.73
CA SER A 239 14.93 17.44 -11.16
C SER A 239 15.29 16.81 -9.80
N ALA A 240 14.29 16.35 -9.04
CA ALA A 240 14.47 15.74 -7.73
C ALA A 240 14.57 14.20 -7.75
N VAL A 241 14.18 13.55 -8.83
CA VAL A 241 14.17 12.07 -8.95
C VAL A 241 15.08 11.54 -10.06
N LYS A 242 15.53 12.39 -10.99
CA LYS A 242 16.33 11.96 -12.15
C LYS A 242 17.57 11.19 -11.70
N SER A 243 17.66 9.96 -12.16
CA SER A 243 18.86 9.12 -12.10
C SER A 243 19.20 8.68 -13.51
N ALA A 244 20.49 8.76 -13.87
CA ALA A 244 20.97 8.25 -15.16
C ALA A 244 20.81 6.72 -15.27
N ASP A 245 20.76 6.02 -14.14
CA ASP A 245 20.60 4.56 -14.05
C ASP A 245 19.21 4.21 -13.47
N ALA A 246 18.15 4.92 -13.89
CA ALA A 246 16.79 4.58 -13.52
C ALA A 246 16.30 3.40 -14.37
N GLN A 247 15.80 2.35 -13.72
CA GLN A 247 15.17 1.20 -14.36
C GLN A 247 13.68 1.43 -14.63
N LEU A 248 13.06 2.36 -13.91
CA LEU A 248 11.69 2.80 -14.15
C LEU A 248 11.61 4.29 -13.81
N PHE A 249 10.87 5.04 -14.61
CA PHE A 249 10.56 6.43 -14.38
C PHE A 249 9.07 6.66 -14.63
N ALA A 250 8.43 7.47 -13.80
CA ALA A 250 7.05 7.89 -13.98
C ALA A 250 6.89 9.36 -13.66
N TYR A 251 5.99 10.01 -14.38
CA TYR A 251 5.60 11.41 -14.21
C TYR A 251 4.08 11.52 -14.31
N ALA A 252 3.47 12.32 -13.45
CA ALA A 252 2.07 12.71 -13.59
C ALA A 252 1.89 14.22 -13.40
N ASN A 253 1.16 14.84 -14.32
CA ASN A 253 0.74 16.23 -14.27
C ASN A 253 -0.56 16.34 -13.45
N PHE A 254 -0.39 16.58 -12.16
CA PHE A 254 -1.51 16.57 -11.21
C PHE A 254 -2.46 17.76 -11.43
N GLU A 255 -1.92 18.93 -11.80
CA GLU A 255 -2.73 20.11 -12.13
C GLU A 255 -3.65 19.82 -13.32
N ARG A 256 -3.12 19.25 -14.41
CA ARG A 256 -3.93 18.86 -15.57
C ARG A 256 -4.96 17.78 -15.25
N PHE A 257 -4.58 16.80 -14.43
CA PHE A 257 -5.52 15.78 -13.99
C PHE A 257 -6.71 16.40 -13.23
N LEU A 258 -6.43 17.31 -12.29
CA LEU A 258 -7.49 18.02 -11.54
C LEU A 258 -8.33 18.93 -12.43
N GLU A 259 -7.73 19.63 -13.40
CA GLU A 259 -8.47 20.43 -14.38
C GLU A 259 -9.47 19.58 -15.16
N LYS A 260 -9.04 18.39 -15.64
CA LYS A 260 -9.90 17.49 -16.40
C LYS A 260 -11.01 16.88 -15.56
N MET A 261 -10.73 16.60 -14.30
CA MET A 261 -11.70 16.03 -13.37
C MET A 261 -12.57 17.09 -12.68
N ALA A 262 -12.37 18.39 -12.96
CA ALA A 262 -12.97 19.48 -12.18
C ALA A 262 -14.50 19.40 -12.11
N ASP A 263 -15.17 19.08 -13.22
CA ASP A 263 -16.63 18.98 -13.25
C ASP A 263 -17.14 17.77 -12.47
N GLU A 264 -16.52 16.58 -12.65
CA GLU A 264 -16.88 15.37 -11.88
C GLU A 264 -16.63 15.59 -10.39
N LEU A 265 -15.52 16.25 -10.04
CA LEU A 265 -15.13 16.54 -8.66
C LEU A 265 -15.95 17.68 -8.03
N ALA A 266 -16.44 18.64 -8.82
CA ALA A 266 -17.32 19.70 -8.34
C ALA A 266 -18.71 19.18 -7.93
N THR A 267 -19.13 18.03 -8.47
CA THR A 267 -20.35 17.35 -8.02
C THR A 267 -20.18 16.61 -6.69
N ASP A 268 -18.94 16.43 -6.23
CA ASP A 268 -18.62 15.80 -4.96
C ASP A 268 -18.37 16.89 -3.88
N PRO A 269 -19.35 17.19 -3.00
CA PRO A 269 -19.20 18.22 -1.98
C PRO A 269 -18.04 17.93 -1.01
N ASP A 270 -17.65 16.66 -0.85
CA ASP A 270 -16.54 16.27 0.02
C ASP A 270 -15.19 16.55 -0.64
N PHE A 271 -15.12 16.62 -1.98
CA PHE A 271 -13.85 16.78 -2.69
C PHE A 271 -13.22 18.15 -2.48
N GLU A 272 -13.98 19.24 -2.59
CA GLU A 272 -13.42 20.59 -2.41
C GLU A 272 -12.88 20.78 -0.99
N GLY A 273 -13.65 20.33 0.02
CA GLY A 273 -13.21 20.32 1.42
C GLY A 273 -11.97 19.45 1.61
N THR A 274 -11.96 18.23 1.08
CA THR A 274 -10.82 17.31 1.17
C THR A 274 -9.56 17.83 0.46
N SER A 275 -9.73 18.45 -0.72
CA SER A 275 -8.66 19.04 -1.52
C SER A 275 -8.03 20.22 -0.81
N ALA A 276 -8.85 21.09 -0.20
CA ALA A 276 -8.38 22.19 0.64
C ALA A 276 -7.69 21.67 1.91
N MET A 277 -8.29 20.68 2.59
CA MET A 277 -7.77 20.03 3.78
C MET A 277 -6.38 19.44 3.54
N LEU A 278 -6.21 18.68 2.46
CA LEU A 278 -4.95 18.02 2.14
C LEU A 278 -3.93 18.96 1.48
N GLY A 279 -4.40 20.08 0.91
CA GLY A 279 -3.55 21.04 0.20
C GLY A 279 -3.23 20.63 -1.24
N PHE A 280 -4.07 19.80 -1.86
CA PHE A 280 -3.84 19.24 -3.20
C PHE A 280 -3.71 20.29 -4.29
N LYS A 281 -4.39 21.44 -4.17
CA LYS A 281 -4.28 22.56 -5.12
C LYS A 281 -2.86 23.14 -5.21
N SER A 282 -2.00 22.89 -4.23
CA SER A 282 -0.60 23.33 -4.26
C SER A 282 0.33 22.37 -5.02
N ILE A 283 -0.11 21.15 -5.32
CA ILE A 283 0.65 20.15 -6.07
C ILE A 283 0.45 20.40 -7.56
N LYS A 284 1.55 20.60 -8.29
CA LYS A 284 1.54 20.81 -9.74
C LYS A 284 1.77 19.51 -10.50
N SER A 285 2.71 18.72 -10.04
CA SER A 285 3.07 17.44 -10.66
C SER A 285 3.74 16.52 -9.64
N MET A 286 3.87 15.26 -10.02
CA MET A 286 4.65 14.28 -9.28
C MET A 286 5.56 13.50 -10.22
N ALA A 287 6.70 13.05 -9.70
CA ALA A 287 7.58 12.16 -10.41
C ALA A 287 8.09 11.04 -9.50
N TYR A 288 8.38 9.90 -10.10
CA TYR A 288 8.90 8.72 -9.44
C TYR A 288 10.02 8.12 -10.29
N SER A 289 11.06 7.60 -9.64
CA SER A 289 12.07 6.77 -10.29
C SER A 289 12.40 5.57 -9.41
N LEU A 290 12.57 4.40 -10.02
CA LEU A 290 13.17 3.22 -9.42
C LEU A 290 14.54 3.01 -10.02
N SER A 291 15.54 2.81 -9.17
CA SER A 291 16.88 2.40 -9.57
C SER A 291 17.35 1.21 -8.72
N ILE A 292 18.38 0.49 -9.16
CA ILE A 292 18.99 -0.62 -8.45
C ILE A 292 20.46 -0.27 -8.18
N GLU A 293 20.74 0.09 -6.93
CA GLU A 293 22.07 0.51 -6.48
C GLU A 293 22.58 -0.49 -5.46
N ASN A 294 23.80 -1.01 -5.61
CA ASN A 294 24.38 -1.95 -4.65
C ASN A 294 23.44 -3.11 -4.27
N ARG A 295 22.75 -3.69 -5.27
CA ARG A 295 21.81 -4.83 -5.12
C ARG A 295 20.50 -4.52 -4.40
N VAL A 296 20.24 -3.27 -4.03
CA VAL A 296 18.96 -2.82 -3.45
C VAL A 296 18.19 -1.96 -4.43
N PHE A 297 16.87 -2.03 -4.32
CA PHE A 297 15.99 -1.07 -4.96
C PHE A 297 16.14 0.28 -4.25
N VAL A 298 16.18 1.36 -5.03
CA VAL A 298 16.23 2.74 -4.56
C VAL A 298 15.10 3.49 -5.25
N ASP A 299 14.07 3.78 -4.46
CA ASP A 299 12.91 4.58 -4.85
C ASP A 299 13.22 6.06 -4.64
N ARG A 300 12.89 6.89 -5.62
CA ARG A 300 12.81 8.34 -5.45
C ARG A 300 11.45 8.81 -5.89
N PHE A 301 10.79 9.57 -5.04
CA PHE A 301 9.49 10.16 -5.33
C PHE A 301 9.57 11.67 -5.04
N HIS A 302 8.92 12.48 -5.86
CA HIS A 302 8.86 13.91 -5.63
C HIS A 302 7.47 14.45 -5.95
N LEU A 303 6.91 15.19 -5.00
CA LEU A 303 5.74 16.03 -5.19
C LEU A 303 6.23 17.45 -5.47
N TYR A 304 6.10 17.88 -6.73
CA TYR A 304 6.41 19.24 -7.13
C TYR A 304 5.25 20.14 -6.70
N ALA A 305 5.50 20.94 -5.68
CA ALA A 305 4.55 21.84 -5.06
C ALA A 305 5.25 23.17 -4.74
N PRO A 306 5.61 23.95 -5.78
CA PRO A 306 6.32 25.21 -5.60
C PRO A 306 5.39 26.24 -4.94
N GLY A 307 5.99 27.12 -4.12
CA GLY A 307 5.27 28.20 -3.45
C GLY A 307 4.72 27.82 -2.07
N LYS A 308 3.72 28.58 -1.60
CA LYS A 308 3.17 28.41 -0.25
C LYS A 308 2.23 27.21 -0.22
N ARG A 309 2.62 26.16 0.50
CA ARG A 309 1.78 24.98 0.74
C ARG A 309 0.60 25.33 1.63
N THR A 310 -0.52 24.65 1.39
CA THR A 310 -1.77 24.82 2.13
C THR A 310 -2.21 23.50 2.78
N GLY A 311 -3.24 23.56 3.61
CA GLY A 311 -3.76 22.38 4.31
C GLY A 311 -2.69 21.62 5.11
N LEU A 312 -2.84 20.30 5.16
CA LEU A 312 -1.92 19.37 5.80
C LEU A 312 -0.57 19.26 5.09
N LEU A 313 -0.47 19.65 3.81
CA LEU A 313 0.80 19.69 3.09
C LEU A 313 1.79 20.71 3.69
N LYS A 314 1.30 21.71 4.45
CA LYS A 314 2.15 22.61 5.25
C LYS A 314 3.08 21.84 6.18
N MET A 315 2.62 20.73 6.76
CA MET A 315 3.37 19.93 7.73
C MET A 315 4.54 19.19 7.09
N ALA A 316 4.47 18.93 5.79
CA ALA A 316 5.60 18.40 5.03
C ALA A 316 6.65 19.48 4.71
N SER A 317 6.48 20.73 5.15
CA SER A 317 7.45 21.85 4.99
C SER A 317 8.47 21.97 6.11
N LEU A 318 8.45 21.04 7.06
CA LEU A 318 9.33 21.09 8.22
C LEU A 318 10.80 20.88 7.82
N PRO A 319 11.75 21.53 8.53
CA PRO A 319 13.18 21.31 8.30
C PRO A 319 13.58 19.88 8.68
N PRO A 320 14.80 19.43 8.31
CA PRO A 320 15.29 18.13 8.74
C PRO A 320 15.28 17.95 10.27
N THR A 321 14.97 16.74 10.73
CA THR A 321 15.17 16.36 12.14
C THR A 321 16.66 16.34 12.47
N ALA A 322 16.99 16.67 13.73
CA ALA A 322 18.36 16.63 14.23
C ALA A 322 18.81 15.21 14.58
N LEU A 323 17.89 14.24 14.61
CA LEU A 323 18.13 12.83 14.94
C LEU A 323 18.76 12.61 16.33
N LYS A 324 18.53 13.53 17.27
CA LYS A 324 19.08 13.45 18.63
C LYS A 324 18.56 12.23 19.40
N THR A 325 17.35 11.78 19.09
CA THR A 325 16.74 10.60 19.70
C THR A 325 17.55 9.33 19.42
N ALA A 326 18.31 9.25 18.32
CA ALA A 326 19.17 8.10 18.03
C ALA A 326 20.28 7.90 19.08
N GLU A 327 20.70 8.96 19.77
CA GLU A 327 21.70 8.90 20.86
C GLU A 327 21.14 8.22 22.13
N ARG A 328 19.82 8.01 22.16
CA ARG A 328 19.08 7.41 23.29
C ARG A 328 18.43 6.09 22.93
N VAL A 329 18.60 5.64 21.68
CA VAL A 329 18.11 4.35 21.20
C VAL A 329 19.21 3.31 21.39
N PRO A 330 18.93 2.11 21.94
CA PRO A 330 19.94 1.08 22.09
C PRO A 330 20.53 0.65 20.73
N ALA A 331 21.82 0.33 20.66
CA ALA A 331 22.47 -0.15 19.44
C ALA A 331 21.80 -1.40 18.82
N ARG A 332 21.13 -2.21 19.65
CA ARG A 332 20.34 -3.39 19.25
C ARG A 332 19.01 -3.08 18.56
N ALA A 333 18.64 -1.80 18.42
CA ALA A 333 17.40 -1.43 17.72
C ALA A 333 17.42 -1.95 16.28
N CYS A 334 16.39 -2.70 15.91
CA CYS A 334 16.19 -3.22 14.56
C CYS A 334 15.23 -2.34 13.75
N TYR A 335 14.55 -1.39 14.41
CA TYR A 335 13.74 -0.36 13.78
C TYR A 335 14.04 0.98 14.45
N TYR A 336 14.21 2.04 13.66
CA TYR A 336 14.31 3.40 14.15
C TYR A 336 13.57 4.34 13.21
N PHE A 337 12.83 5.27 13.77
CA PHE A 337 12.13 6.32 13.06
C PHE A 337 12.29 7.62 13.84
N SER A 338 12.52 8.71 13.13
CA SER A 338 12.55 10.05 13.68
C SER A 338 11.85 11.00 12.74
N THR A 339 11.04 11.88 13.32
CA THR A 339 10.37 12.93 12.57
C THR A 339 10.51 14.27 13.27
N ARG A 340 10.66 15.31 12.46
CA ARG A 340 10.52 16.70 12.88
C ARG A 340 9.05 16.95 13.13
N ILE A 341 8.73 17.43 14.33
CA ILE A 341 7.38 17.86 14.69
C ILE A 341 7.39 19.35 15.03
N GLU A 342 6.26 20.00 14.76
CA GLU A 342 5.95 21.30 15.33
C GLU A 342 4.52 21.23 15.85
N ALA A 343 4.36 20.74 17.07
CA ALA A 343 3.05 20.31 17.60
C ALA A 343 1.98 21.40 17.46
N LYS A 344 2.35 22.67 17.70
CA LYS A 344 1.45 23.81 17.49
C LYS A 344 1.00 23.94 16.03
N LEU A 345 1.93 23.89 15.09
CA LEU A 345 1.62 23.95 13.66
C LEU A 345 0.74 22.77 13.25
N TRP A 346 0.99 21.58 13.76
CA TRP A 346 0.19 20.37 13.50
C TRP A 346 -1.26 20.55 13.96
N ILE A 347 -1.48 20.91 15.24
CA ILE A 347 -2.85 21.10 15.76
C ILE A 347 -3.56 22.24 15.05
N GLN A 348 -2.88 23.37 14.81
CA GLN A 348 -3.47 24.48 14.07
C GLN A 348 -3.84 24.09 12.63
N SER A 349 -2.92 23.41 11.92
CA SER A 349 -3.18 22.97 10.55
C SER A 349 -4.31 21.96 10.49
N LEU A 350 -4.43 21.05 11.48
CA LEU A 350 -5.52 20.09 11.58
C LEU A 350 -6.86 20.77 11.85
N LEU A 351 -6.93 21.69 12.82
CA LEU A 351 -8.17 22.42 13.12
C LEU A 351 -8.60 23.30 11.93
N GLU A 352 -7.67 24.01 11.29
CA GLU A 352 -7.93 24.73 10.04
C GLU A 352 -8.43 23.79 8.94
N ALA A 353 -7.84 22.60 8.82
CA ALA A 353 -8.24 21.58 7.86
C ALA A 353 -9.68 21.11 8.11
N LEU A 354 -10.02 20.80 9.37
CA LEU A 354 -11.36 20.38 9.76
C LEU A 354 -12.39 21.49 9.54
N ASP A 355 -12.07 22.74 9.88
CA ASP A 355 -12.98 23.87 9.69
C ASP A 355 -13.37 24.08 8.23
N ASN A 356 -12.41 23.88 7.32
CA ASN A 356 -12.64 23.99 5.87
C ASN A 356 -13.34 22.76 5.27
N TRP A 357 -13.24 21.60 5.91
CA TRP A 357 -13.79 20.34 5.38
C TRP A 357 -15.18 20.03 5.96
N ASP A 358 -15.30 20.05 7.28
CA ASP A 358 -16.55 19.80 8.02
C ASP A 358 -16.56 20.58 9.34
N SER A 359 -17.41 21.63 9.38
CA SER A 359 -17.61 22.46 10.56
C SER A 359 -18.06 21.68 11.81
N ALA A 360 -18.77 20.56 11.63
CA ALA A 360 -19.22 19.71 12.73
C ALA A 360 -18.05 18.87 13.28
N ALA A 361 -17.21 18.29 12.40
CA ALA A 361 -15.95 17.66 12.79
C ALA A 361 -15.01 18.63 13.52
N HIS A 362 -14.92 19.88 13.06
CA HIS A 362 -14.15 20.92 13.73
C HIS A 362 -14.69 21.21 15.14
N ALA A 363 -16.01 21.39 15.28
CA ALA A 363 -16.65 21.61 16.57
C ALA A 363 -16.44 20.42 17.53
N ALA A 364 -16.53 19.18 17.04
CA ALA A 364 -16.26 17.97 17.82
C ALA A 364 -14.80 17.89 18.27
N ALA A 365 -13.84 18.26 17.41
CA ALA A 365 -12.43 18.34 17.78
C ALA A 365 -12.17 19.37 18.89
N LEU A 366 -12.80 20.55 18.81
CA LEU A 366 -12.73 21.57 19.87
C LEU A 366 -13.35 21.07 21.19
N GLN A 367 -14.52 20.41 21.12
CA GLN A 367 -15.13 19.78 22.29
C GLN A 367 -14.23 18.71 22.91
N GLY A 368 -13.52 17.92 22.09
CA GLY A 368 -12.53 16.95 22.57
C GLY A 368 -11.35 17.61 23.29
N ILE A 369 -10.86 18.74 22.79
CA ILE A 369 -9.82 19.54 23.45
C ILE A 369 -10.33 20.08 24.80
N ASP A 370 -11.55 20.61 24.84
CA ASP A 370 -12.19 21.10 26.07
C ASP A 370 -12.43 19.98 27.08
N PHE A 371 -12.84 18.80 26.61
CA PHE A 371 -13.00 17.61 27.43
C PHE A 371 -11.66 17.19 28.06
N LEU A 372 -10.58 17.12 27.27
CA LEU A 372 -9.24 16.81 27.79
C LEU A 372 -8.79 17.85 28.81
N LYS A 373 -9.07 19.13 28.58
CA LYS A 373 -8.80 20.22 29.53
C LYS A 373 -9.58 20.02 30.84
N ALA A 374 -10.85 19.64 30.77
CA ALA A 374 -11.66 19.29 31.93
C ALA A 374 -11.09 18.08 32.69
N GLN A 375 -10.54 17.09 31.97
CA GLN A 375 -9.80 15.95 32.53
C GLN A 375 -8.39 16.32 33.06
N GLY A 376 -7.98 17.59 32.93
CA GLY A 376 -6.72 18.11 33.48
C GLY A 376 -5.54 18.06 32.51
N ILE A 377 -5.80 17.72 31.24
CA ILE A 377 -4.84 17.76 30.15
C ILE A 377 -5.09 19.03 29.33
N ASP A 378 -4.43 20.12 29.69
CA ASP A 378 -4.51 21.37 28.93
C ASP A 378 -3.55 21.30 27.72
N ILE A 379 -4.06 20.90 26.56
CA ILE A 379 -3.28 20.78 25.32
C ILE A 379 -2.59 22.11 24.98
N GLU A 380 -3.29 23.24 25.12
CA GLU A 380 -2.75 24.56 24.79
C GLU A 380 -1.55 24.91 25.68
N ALA A 381 -1.60 24.54 26.96
CA ALA A 381 -0.49 24.70 27.89
C ALA A 381 0.68 23.74 27.59
N LEU A 382 0.40 22.53 27.12
CA LEU A 382 1.43 21.53 26.79
C LEU A 382 2.17 21.83 25.49
N LEU A 383 1.51 22.39 24.47
CA LEU A 383 2.09 22.62 23.14
C LEU A 383 3.42 23.42 23.16
N PRO A 384 3.55 24.53 23.91
CA PRO A 384 4.82 25.27 24.01
C PRO A 384 5.94 24.49 24.70
N MET A 385 5.61 23.46 25.49
CA MET A 385 6.57 22.61 26.20
C MET A 385 7.14 21.51 25.31
N ILE A 386 6.46 21.16 24.21
CA ILE A 386 6.89 20.13 23.27
C ILE A 386 8.02 20.68 22.40
N GLY A 387 9.09 19.89 22.32
CA GLY A 387 10.23 20.03 21.43
C GLY A 387 9.87 19.81 19.98
N ASN A 388 10.88 19.64 19.14
CA ASN A 388 10.66 19.54 17.71
C ASN A 388 11.03 18.17 17.15
N GLU A 389 11.38 17.20 17.99
CA GLU A 389 11.75 15.86 17.55
C GLU A 389 10.90 14.79 18.25
N LEU A 390 10.37 13.87 17.44
CA LEU A 390 9.73 12.64 17.87
C LEU A 390 10.53 11.46 17.33
N GLY A 391 11.01 10.60 18.21
CA GLY A 391 11.70 9.35 17.89
C GLY A 391 10.85 8.14 18.26
N LEU A 392 10.87 7.11 17.43
CA LEU A 392 10.28 5.80 17.69
C LEU A 392 11.33 4.73 17.38
N PHE A 393 11.36 3.65 18.15
CA PHE A 393 12.24 2.54 17.85
C PHE A 393 11.63 1.21 18.27
N ALA A 394 12.11 0.13 17.66
CA ALA A 394 11.90 -1.22 18.14
C ALA A 394 13.24 -1.95 18.23
N ALA A 395 13.40 -2.78 19.24
CA ALA A 395 14.60 -3.57 19.51
C ALA A 395 14.19 -5.01 19.83
N LEU A 396 14.94 -5.98 19.31
CA LEU A 396 14.70 -7.39 19.61
C LEU A 396 14.84 -7.63 21.11
N SER A 397 13.80 -8.17 21.76
CA SER A 397 13.79 -8.37 23.22
C SER A 397 15.01 -9.19 23.68
N ARG A 398 15.52 -8.88 24.88
CA ARG A 398 16.53 -9.73 25.53
C ARG A 398 15.92 -10.99 26.17
N GLY A 399 14.59 -11.04 26.28
CA GLY A 399 13.85 -12.15 26.88
C GLY A 399 13.42 -13.22 25.87
N ILE A 400 12.58 -14.14 26.35
CA ILE A 400 11.97 -15.22 25.54
C ILE A 400 10.81 -14.70 24.68
N SER A 401 10.33 -13.47 24.93
CA SER A 401 9.20 -12.91 24.20
C SER A 401 9.55 -12.71 22.72
N PRO A 402 8.72 -13.21 21.79
CA PRO A 402 8.89 -12.92 20.37
C PRO A 402 8.55 -11.46 20.02
N MET A 403 7.92 -10.73 20.94
CA MET A 403 7.56 -9.33 20.73
C MET A 403 8.78 -8.43 20.95
N PRO A 404 9.08 -7.51 20.01
CA PRO A 404 10.15 -6.56 20.20
C PRO A 404 9.81 -5.57 21.32
N ASP A 405 10.85 -5.12 22.02
CA ASP A 405 10.76 -3.95 22.87
C ASP A 405 10.54 -2.71 21.98
N PHE A 406 9.61 -1.83 22.32
CA PHE A 406 9.41 -0.58 21.58
C PHE A 406 9.47 0.62 22.51
N GLY A 407 9.89 1.76 21.97
CA GLY A 407 9.89 3.02 22.72
C GLY A 407 9.60 4.22 21.83
N ILE A 408 9.05 5.26 22.48
CA ILE A 408 8.67 6.54 21.88
C ILE A 408 9.35 7.63 22.69
N MET A 409 9.99 8.59 22.03
CA MET A 409 10.71 9.70 22.66
C MET A 409 10.22 11.01 22.08
N LEU A 410 9.70 11.89 22.92
CA LEU A 410 9.27 13.23 22.56
C LEU A 410 10.22 14.24 23.19
N GLU A 411 10.91 15.03 22.38
CA GLU A 411 11.74 16.14 22.87
C GLU A 411 10.84 17.14 23.63
N LEU A 412 11.35 17.72 24.72
CA LEU A 412 10.68 18.71 25.55
C LEU A 412 11.55 19.96 25.68
N LYS A 413 10.96 21.14 25.45
CA LYS A 413 11.58 22.45 25.70
C LYS A 413 11.56 22.81 27.19
N LYS A 414 10.53 22.33 27.91
CA LYS A 414 10.26 22.65 29.32
C LYS A 414 9.95 21.37 30.10
N PRO A 415 10.93 20.48 30.31
CA PRO A 415 10.70 19.15 30.89
C PRO A 415 10.06 19.20 32.28
N ASP A 416 10.50 20.11 33.15
CA ASP A 416 10.00 20.19 34.52
C ASP A 416 8.55 20.69 34.58
N GLU A 417 8.21 21.70 33.78
CA GLU A 417 6.83 22.19 33.66
C GLU A 417 5.90 21.09 33.10
N PHE A 418 6.39 20.34 32.12
CA PHE A 418 5.65 19.23 31.50
C PHE A 418 5.44 18.07 32.48
N ALA A 419 6.48 17.68 33.22
CA ALA A 419 6.40 16.66 34.27
C ALA A 419 5.41 17.07 35.37
N ALA A 420 5.39 18.34 35.76
CA ALA A 420 4.42 18.86 36.72
C ALA A 420 2.96 18.77 36.20
N HIS A 421 2.72 18.99 34.90
CA HIS A 421 1.39 18.81 34.30
C HIS A 421 0.96 17.35 34.29
N ILE A 422 1.85 16.43 33.88
CA ILE A 422 1.57 15.00 33.93
C ILE A 422 1.32 14.54 35.37
N GLY A 423 2.13 14.98 36.33
CA GLY A 423 1.95 14.63 37.74
C GLY A 423 0.58 15.06 38.28
N LYS A 424 0.12 16.27 37.93
CA LYS A 424 -1.23 16.75 38.27
C LYS A 424 -2.34 15.88 37.65
N TRP A 425 -2.16 15.45 36.40
CA TRP A 425 -3.10 14.57 35.73
C TRP A 425 -3.13 13.18 36.37
N LEU A 426 -1.96 12.58 36.63
CA LEU A 426 -1.84 11.28 37.28
C LEU A 426 -2.47 11.25 38.68
N ALA A 427 -2.35 12.34 39.45
CA ALA A 427 -2.94 12.46 40.77
C ALA A 427 -4.48 12.33 40.79
N ARG A 428 -5.15 12.46 39.63
CA ARG A 428 -6.61 12.33 39.51
C ARG A 428 -7.11 10.89 39.50
N PHE A 429 -6.26 9.90 39.20
CA PHE A 429 -6.68 8.50 39.09
C PHE A 429 -6.93 7.79 40.43
N GLY A 430 -6.72 8.46 41.58
CA GLY A 430 -7.00 7.91 42.90
C GLY A 430 -6.10 6.71 43.29
N PRO A 431 -6.37 6.03 44.41
CA PRO A 431 -5.59 4.89 44.88
C PRO A 431 -5.79 3.61 44.04
N GLU A 432 -6.89 3.51 43.28
CA GLU A 432 -7.12 2.44 42.30
C GLU A 432 -6.53 2.75 40.92
N SER A 433 -5.61 3.72 40.86
CA SER A 433 -4.98 4.15 39.62
C SER A 433 -4.33 2.97 38.89
N PRO A 434 -4.52 2.85 37.56
CA PRO A 434 -3.74 1.92 36.76
C PRO A 434 -2.24 2.29 36.74
N VAL A 435 -1.83 3.41 37.33
CA VAL A 435 -0.46 3.89 37.29
C VAL A 435 0.26 3.60 38.60
N THR A 436 1.30 2.78 38.53
CA THR A 436 2.26 2.57 39.62
C THR A 436 3.50 3.43 39.37
N SER A 437 4.14 3.93 40.43
CA SER A 437 5.36 4.74 40.29
C SER A 437 6.52 4.12 41.06
N ALA A 438 7.72 4.21 40.50
CA ALA A 438 8.94 3.73 41.14
C ALA A 438 10.12 4.67 40.84
N GLU A 439 10.98 4.87 41.84
CA GLU A 439 12.21 5.65 41.66
C GLU A 439 13.33 4.79 41.08
N TYR A 440 14.06 5.34 40.11
CA TYR A 440 15.24 4.71 39.54
C TYR A 440 16.30 5.76 39.20
N LYS A 441 17.45 5.71 39.90
CA LYS A 441 18.53 6.71 39.78
C LYS A 441 18.04 8.17 39.94
N GLY A 442 17.07 8.39 40.83
CA GLY A 442 16.47 9.70 41.06
C GLY A 442 15.51 10.16 39.95
N ILE A 443 15.10 9.26 39.06
CA ILE A 443 14.08 9.49 38.04
C ILE A 443 12.84 8.69 38.40
N THR A 444 11.70 9.37 38.49
CA THR A 444 10.40 8.73 38.68
C THR A 444 9.96 8.05 37.38
N ILE A 445 9.76 6.73 37.45
CA ILE A 445 9.18 5.92 36.39
C ILE A 445 7.71 5.69 36.73
N HIS A 446 6.81 6.01 35.79
CA HIS A 446 5.39 5.70 35.88
C HIS A 446 5.07 4.51 34.98
N ALA A 447 4.56 3.42 35.55
CA ALA A 447 4.20 2.20 34.85
C ALA A 447 2.68 2.02 34.82
N LEU A 448 2.13 1.82 33.62
CA LEU A 448 0.70 1.67 33.36
C LEU A 448 0.32 0.18 33.42
N ASN A 449 -0.67 -0.14 34.23
CA ASN A 449 -1.25 -1.46 34.43
C ASN A 449 -2.69 -1.46 33.88
N PHE A 450 -2.87 -2.05 32.71
CA PHE A 450 -4.17 -2.13 32.04
C PHE A 450 -5.05 -3.29 32.54
N GLY A 451 -4.66 -3.99 33.61
CA GLY A 451 -5.42 -5.10 34.17
C GLY A 451 -5.22 -6.43 33.42
N LYS A 452 -6.10 -7.39 33.68
CA LYS A 452 -6.03 -8.74 33.08
C LYS A 452 -6.34 -8.65 31.58
N GLY A 453 -5.46 -9.20 30.74
CA GLY A 453 -5.63 -9.28 29.28
C GLY A 453 -4.59 -8.49 28.46
N PHE A 454 -3.82 -7.60 29.10
CA PHE A 454 -2.70 -6.92 28.44
C PHE A 454 -1.36 -7.50 28.93
N GLU A 455 -0.67 -8.25 28.07
CA GLU A 455 0.66 -8.79 28.35
C GLU A 455 1.72 -7.68 28.18
N GLY A 456 1.76 -6.74 29.14
CA GLY A 456 2.73 -5.66 29.15
C GLY A 456 2.49 -4.69 30.30
N MET A 457 3.52 -3.94 30.67
CA MET A 457 3.41 -2.86 31.65
C MET A 457 4.15 -1.64 31.11
N PRO A 458 3.60 -0.95 30.09
CA PRO A 458 4.29 0.15 29.46
C PRO A 458 4.57 1.24 30.47
N ALA A 459 5.74 1.84 30.38
CA ALA A 459 6.22 2.79 31.34
C ALA A 459 6.68 4.06 30.66
N PHE A 460 6.62 5.18 31.37
CA PHE A 460 7.17 6.43 30.90
C PHE A 460 7.88 7.21 32.00
N ALA A 461 8.80 8.08 31.56
CA ALA A 461 9.50 9.02 32.42
C ALA A 461 9.88 10.28 31.64
N VAL A 462 10.03 11.40 32.36
CA VAL A 462 10.66 12.60 31.83
C VAL A 462 12.12 12.61 32.27
N HIS A 463 13.06 12.57 31.33
CA HIS A 463 14.49 12.50 31.62
C HIS A 463 15.32 13.25 30.57
N LYS A 464 16.21 14.14 31.05
CA LYS A 464 17.14 14.96 30.23
C LYS A 464 16.48 15.61 29.01
N GLY A 465 15.33 16.26 29.21
CA GLY A 465 14.62 16.97 28.13
C GLY A 465 13.79 16.10 27.21
N TYR A 466 13.49 14.85 27.56
CA TYR A 466 12.60 13.98 26.78
C TYR A 466 11.53 13.34 27.64
N LEU A 467 10.30 13.26 27.14
CA LEU A 467 9.32 12.29 27.59
C LEU A 467 9.58 10.99 26.83
N THR A 468 9.91 9.93 27.56
CA THR A 468 10.20 8.62 26.98
C THR A 468 9.15 7.62 27.43
N PHE A 469 8.45 7.00 26.49
CA PHE A 469 7.61 5.83 26.70
C PHE A 469 8.37 4.57 26.26
N ALA A 470 8.16 3.47 26.98
CA ALA A 470 8.74 2.17 26.70
C ALA A 470 7.69 1.08 26.91
N SER A 471 7.80 -0.02 26.16
CA SER A 471 6.91 -1.18 26.29
C SER A 471 6.99 -1.87 27.66
N THR A 472 8.11 -1.72 28.36
CA THR A 472 8.34 -2.28 29.70
C THR A 472 9.11 -1.30 30.59
N PRO A 473 9.01 -1.39 31.92
CA PRO A 473 9.82 -0.58 32.83
C PRO A 473 11.31 -0.94 32.73
N GLN A 474 11.64 -2.19 32.41
CA GLN A 474 13.03 -2.63 32.21
C GLN A 474 13.67 -1.94 31.01
N LEU A 475 12.95 -1.83 29.89
CA LEU A 475 13.42 -1.07 28.75
C LEU A 475 13.58 0.41 29.13
N LEU A 476 12.62 1.01 29.84
CA LEU A 476 12.76 2.41 30.25
C LEU A 476 14.00 2.66 31.13
N LYS A 477 14.30 1.74 32.05
CA LYS A 477 15.54 1.78 32.84
C LYS A 477 16.77 1.72 31.94
N GLU A 478 16.81 0.81 30.97
CA GLU A 478 17.89 0.73 29.96
C GLU A 478 18.07 2.06 29.21
N LEU A 479 16.96 2.72 28.81
CA LEU A 479 17.01 4.01 28.10
C LEU A 479 17.51 5.17 29.00
N ILE A 480 17.19 5.15 30.30
CA ILE A 480 17.72 6.10 31.28
C ILE A 480 19.23 5.90 31.42
N GLU A 481 19.71 4.66 31.58
CA GLU A 481 21.15 4.38 31.68
C GLU A 481 21.92 4.73 30.40
N LEU A 482 21.32 4.43 29.24
CA LEU A 482 21.90 4.76 27.94
C LEU A 482 22.03 6.26 27.74
N SER A 483 21.06 7.04 28.25
CA SER A 483 21.12 8.50 28.22
C SER A 483 22.31 9.07 29.03
N ASP A 484 22.90 8.30 29.95
CA ASP A 484 24.13 8.64 30.67
C ASP A 484 25.41 8.16 29.96
N THR A 485 25.29 7.17 29.06
CA THR A 485 26.42 6.48 28.39
C THR A 485 26.16 6.30 26.90
N PRO A 486 26.18 7.40 26.11
CA PRO A 486 25.73 7.40 24.71
C PRO A 486 26.62 6.57 23.78
N GLU A 487 27.78 6.08 24.23
CA GLU A 487 28.70 5.23 23.47
C GLU A 487 28.05 3.92 23.00
N LYS A 488 27.01 3.46 23.70
CA LYS A 488 26.24 2.24 23.36
C LYS A 488 24.97 2.52 22.55
N SER A 489 24.78 3.76 22.11
CA SER A 489 23.58 4.16 21.39
C SER A 489 23.65 3.80 19.91
N LEU A 490 22.48 3.73 19.28
CA LEU A 490 22.34 3.53 17.84
C LEU A 490 23.12 4.59 17.06
N ALA A 491 23.10 5.85 17.49
CA ALA A 491 23.82 6.95 16.84
C ALA A 491 25.33 6.73 16.73
N LYS A 492 25.93 5.92 17.62
CA LYS A 492 27.38 5.63 17.63
C LYS A 492 27.77 4.37 16.86
N THR A 493 26.80 3.70 16.21
CA THR A 493 27.07 2.49 15.42
C THR A 493 27.40 2.80 13.96
N ASP A 494 28.28 1.99 13.36
CA ASP A 494 28.57 2.08 11.92
C ASP A 494 27.32 1.82 11.07
N LYS A 495 26.40 0.98 11.56
CA LYS A 495 25.15 0.70 10.84
C LYS A 495 24.30 1.96 10.68
N PHE A 496 24.18 2.78 11.73
CA PHE A 496 23.40 4.01 11.66
C PHE A 496 24.07 5.04 10.75
N ALA A 497 25.39 5.17 10.81
CA ALA A 497 26.14 5.99 9.86
C ALA A 497 25.92 5.53 8.40
N GLY A 498 25.91 4.22 8.17
CA GLY A 498 25.56 3.61 6.88
C GLY A 498 24.14 3.94 6.43
N TRP A 499 23.17 3.91 7.35
CA TRP A 499 21.78 4.27 7.05
C TRP A 499 21.64 5.74 6.63
N LEU A 500 22.30 6.66 7.34
CA LEU A 500 22.30 8.09 7.00
C LEU A 500 22.96 8.35 5.64
N LYS A 501 24.08 7.69 5.35
CA LYS A 501 24.75 7.80 4.05
C LYS A 501 23.83 7.36 2.92
N ARG A 502 23.14 6.22 3.07
CA ARG A 502 22.19 5.68 2.07
C ARG A 502 20.95 6.56 1.89
N ALA A 503 20.43 7.17 2.96
CA ALA A 503 19.37 8.17 2.87
C ALA A 503 19.81 9.46 2.13
N GLY A 504 21.12 9.68 1.97
CA GLY A 504 21.69 10.93 1.46
C GLY A 504 21.59 12.05 2.51
N GLY A 505 21.75 11.71 3.78
CA GLY A 505 21.63 12.61 4.94
C GLY A 505 20.28 12.50 5.66
N GLY A 506 20.05 13.43 6.59
CA GLY A 506 18.77 13.54 7.30
C GLY A 506 17.62 14.03 6.42
N GLY A 507 16.41 13.96 6.96
CA GLY A 507 15.17 14.47 6.35
C GLY A 507 14.26 15.02 7.44
N CYS A 508 13.13 15.64 7.09
CA CYS A 508 12.10 15.94 8.09
C CYS A 508 11.49 14.64 8.66
N ILE A 509 11.56 13.54 7.90
CA ILE A 509 11.31 12.17 8.37
C ILE A 509 12.52 11.32 7.98
N PHE A 510 12.93 10.45 8.90
CA PHE A 510 13.93 9.41 8.69
C PHE A 510 13.45 8.11 9.33
N GLY A 511 13.51 7.01 8.60
CA GLY A 511 13.17 5.68 9.08
C GLY A 511 14.17 4.65 8.57
N ALA A 512 14.51 3.67 9.40
CA ALA A 512 15.37 2.57 9.03
C ALA A 512 14.94 1.27 9.72
N ILE A 513 14.96 0.18 8.98
CA ILE A 513 14.66 -1.18 9.43
C ILE A 513 15.84 -2.07 9.07
N ASP A 514 16.44 -2.66 10.10
CA ASP A 514 17.44 -3.71 10.02
C ASP A 514 16.73 -5.03 9.69
N THR A 515 16.44 -5.23 8.41
CA THR A 515 15.70 -6.40 7.90
C THR A 515 16.37 -7.71 8.29
N SER A 516 17.70 -7.74 8.30
CA SER A 516 18.51 -8.88 8.74
C SER A 516 18.23 -9.22 10.20
N SER A 517 18.28 -8.23 11.10
CA SER A 517 17.95 -8.43 12.52
C SER A 517 16.48 -8.83 12.72
N VAL A 518 15.54 -8.16 12.06
CA VAL A 518 14.10 -8.48 12.15
C VAL A 518 13.87 -9.93 11.70
N PHE A 519 14.37 -10.29 10.53
CA PHE A 519 14.22 -11.64 10.00
C PHE A 519 14.84 -12.67 10.94
N GLY A 520 16.06 -12.44 11.43
CA GLY A 520 16.69 -13.35 12.38
C GLY A 520 15.89 -13.56 13.67
N GLY A 521 15.26 -12.50 14.19
CA GLY A 521 14.39 -12.58 15.36
C GLY A 521 13.11 -13.38 15.12
N PHE A 522 12.51 -13.29 13.92
CA PHE A 522 11.24 -13.94 13.60
C PHE A 522 11.38 -15.28 12.88
N TYR A 523 12.55 -15.64 12.36
CA TYR A 523 12.71 -16.80 11.50
C TYR A 523 12.27 -18.11 12.17
N GLN A 524 12.62 -18.32 13.44
CA GLN A 524 12.22 -19.53 14.17
C GLN A 524 10.70 -19.62 14.35
N PHE A 525 10.05 -18.48 14.61
CA PHE A 525 8.60 -18.41 14.68
C PHE A 525 7.96 -18.73 13.31
N LEU A 526 8.49 -18.15 12.22
CA LEU A 526 8.03 -18.44 10.86
C LEU A 526 8.20 -19.92 10.50
N LEU A 527 9.31 -20.55 10.88
CA LEU A 527 9.52 -21.98 10.70
C LEU A 527 8.52 -22.83 11.48
N GLN A 528 8.18 -22.44 12.72
CA GLN A 528 7.16 -23.15 13.50
C GLN A 528 5.78 -23.05 12.83
N GLN A 529 5.38 -21.86 12.36
CA GLN A 529 4.12 -21.67 11.63
C GLN A 529 4.11 -22.45 10.31
N ALA A 530 5.22 -22.41 9.55
CA ALA A 530 5.35 -23.14 8.31
C ALA A 530 5.25 -24.67 8.52
N ARG A 531 5.77 -25.21 9.63
CA ARG A 531 5.59 -26.62 10.01
C ARG A 531 4.11 -26.99 10.20
N VAL A 532 3.32 -26.10 10.80
CA VAL A 532 1.88 -26.31 10.95
C VAL A 532 1.17 -26.30 9.59
N MET A 533 1.53 -25.39 8.69
CA MET A 533 0.94 -25.30 7.35
C MET A 533 1.33 -26.46 6.43
N VAL A 534 2.60 -26.88 6.45
CA VAL A 534 3.08 -28.02 5.66
C VAL A 534 2.44 -29.32 6.12
N ARG A 535 2.21 -29.51 7.43
CA ARG A 535 1.44 -30.67 7.95
C ARG A 535 0.00 -30.73 7.47
N ARG A 536 -0.55 -29.61 7.00
CA ARG A 536 -1.91 -29.50 6.47
C ARG A 536 -1.97 -29.64 4.94
N ASP A 537 -0.86 -30.03 4.29
CA ASP A 537 -0.70 -30.09 2.83
C ASP A 537 -1.03 -28.78 2.09
N LYS A 538 -1.06 -27.64 2.80
CA LYS A 538 -1.42 -26.33 2.23
C LYS A 538 -0.25 -25.63 1.53
N LEU A 539 0.99 -26.09 1.71
CA LEU A 539 2.18 -25.47 1.13
C LEU A 539 3.15 -26.52 0.57
N PRO A 540 3.48 -26.49 -0.74
CA PRO A 540 4.48 -27.37 -1.33
C PRO A 540 5.90 -26.88 -1.01
N LEU A 541 6.24 -26.75 0.27
CA LEU A 541 7.53 -26.26 0.75
C LEU A 541 8.31 -27.36 1.48
N LYS A 542 9.56 -27.59 1.07
CA LYS A 542 10.49 -28.48 1.79
C LYS A 542 11.20 -27.70 2.88
N LEU A 543 10.62 -27.67 4.09
CA LEU A 543 11.17 -26.90 5.21
C LEU A 543 12.62 -27.27 5.56
N ALA A 544 13.02 -28.52 5.35
CA ALA A 544 14.40 -28.98 5.58
C ALA A 544 15.42 -28.43 4.56
N ALA A 545 14.95 -27.90 3.43
CA ALA A 545 15.79 -27.28 2.42
C ALA A 545 15.86 -25.75 2.57
N LEU A 546 15.12 -25.16 3.51
CA LEU A 546 15.19 -23.72 3.74
C LEU A 546 16.59 -23.34 4.24
N PRO A 547 17.19 -22.26 3.72
CA PRO A 547 18.52 -21.84 4.14
C PRO A 547 18.57 -21.46 5.63
N THR A 548 19.78 -21.36 6.17
CA THR A 548 19.97 -20.86 7.53
C THR A 548 19.62 -19.37 7.64
N VAL A 549 19.43 -18.88 8.87
CA VAL A 549 19.21 -17.45 9.12
C VAL A 549 20.37 -16.64 8.58
N GLU A 550 21.60 -17.09 8.83
CA GLU A 550 22.84 -16.44 8.43
C GLU A 550 22.90 -16.32 6.90
N THR A 551 22.55 -17.41 6.21
CA THR A 551 22.52 -17.44 4.74
C THR A 551 21.53 -16.44 4.16
N ILE A 552 20.33 -16.28 4.77
CA ILE A 552 19.34 -15.30 4.31
C ILE A 552 19.78 -13.88 4.69
N ALA A 553 20.26 -13.70 5.92
CA ALA A 553 20.70 -12.44 6.50
C ALA A 553 21.79 -11.74 5.67
N GLU A 554 22.67 -12.49 5.02
CA GLU A 554 23.70 -11.95 4.10
C GLU A 554 23.13 -11.23 2.87
N TYR A 555 21.88 -11.54 2.49
CA TYR A 555 21.17 -10.90 1.37
C TYR A 555 20.15 -9.86 1.85
N LEU A 556 19.94 -9.72 3.16
CA LEU A 556 18.97 -8.78 3.71
C LEU A 556 19.63 -7.43 3.99
N GLU A 557 19.43 -6.53 3.05
CA GLU A 557 19.82 -5.12 3.18
C GLU A 557 18.76 -4.33 3.96
N PRO A 558 19.15 -3.31 4.75
CA PRO A 558 18.20 -2.51 5.50
C PRO A 558 17.24 -1.75 4.58
N VAL A 559 16.00 -1.62 5.04
CA VAL A 559 15.01 -0.70 4.46
C VAL A 559 15.23 0.67 5.07
N ILE A 560 15.49 1.68 4.26
CA ILE A 560 15.74 3.05 4.71
C ILE A 560 14.81 3.97 3.95
N VAL A 561 14.13 4.86 4.67
CA VAL A 561 13.25 5.88 4.10
C VAL A 561 13.64 7.24 4.65
N SER A 562 13.69 8.25 3.79
CA SER A 562 13.85 9.64 4.18
C SER A 562 12.91 10.52 3.39
N VAL A 563 12.31 11.51 4.07
CA VAL A 563 11.50 12.54 3.44
C VAL A 563 12.19 13.88 3.68
N LYS A 564 12.39 14.63 2.60
CA LYS A 564 13.00 15.96 2.62
C LYS A 564 11.99 16.96 2.08
N SER A 565 11.94 18.11 2.73
CA SER A 565 11.22 19.26 2.23
C SER A 565 12.16 20.30 1.67
N SER A 566 11.74 20.95 0.58
CA SER A 566 12.42 22.10 -0.02
C SER A 566 11.40 23.18 -0.37
N GLU A 567 11.79 24.30 -0.94
CA GLU A 567 10.84 25.29 -1.47
C GLU A 567 10.09 24.81 -2.72
N LYS A 568 10.69 23.86 -3.47
CA LYS A 568 10.13 23.33 -4.73
C LYS A 568 9.09 22.23 -4.51
N GLY A 569 9.18 21.52 -3.39
CA GLY A 569 8.39 20.30 -3.20
C GLY A 569 8.89 19.40 -2.08
N ILE A 570 8.28 18.22 -2.01
CA ILE A 570 8.56 17.17 -1.03
C ILE A 570 9.20 16.02 -1.77
N SER A 571 10.43 15.66 -1.39
CA SER A 571 11.16 14.52 -1.94
C SER A 571 11.18 13.38 -0.94
N LEU A 572 10.97 12.17 -1.43
CA LEU A 572 11.05 10.95 -0.66
C LEU A 572 12.07 10.03 -1.32
N ARG A 573 12.96 9.48 -0.52
CA ARG A 573 13.94 8.48 -0.95
C ARG A 573 13.79 7.23 -0.10
N GLY A 574 13.48 6.11 -0.74
CA GLY A 574 13.48 4.77 -0.17
C GLY A 574 14.66 3.97 -0.68
N SER A 575 15.16 3.03 0.12
CA SER A 575 16.01 1.95 -0.39
C SER A 575 15.76 0.66 0.38
N GLY A 576 15.78 -0.50 -0.27
CA GLY A 576 15.51 -1.78 0.37
C GLY A 576 15.63 -2.99 -0.56
N PRO A 577 15.52 -4.22 -0.03
CA PRO A 577 15.70 -5.45 -0.80
C PRO A 577 14.50 -5.78 -1.69
N VAL A 578 13.31 -5.22 -1.40
CA VAL A 578 12.07 -5.40 -2.17
C VAL A 578 11.72 -4.05 -2.82
N PRO A 579 11.32 -4.01 -4.09
CA PRO A 579 10.79 -2.81 -4.69
C PRO A 579 9.41 -2.51 -4.11
N GLY A 580 9.11 -1.26 -3.76
CA GLY A 580 7.72 -0.91 -3.50
C GLY A 580 7.46 0.30 -2.62
N PRO A 581 6.18 0.67 -2.49
CA PRO A 581 5.72 1.83 -1.75
C PRO A 581 5.86 1.69 -0.23
N VAL A 582 6.66 0.74 0.28
CA VAL A 582 7.11 0.72 1.68
C VAL A 582 7.79 2.05 2.03
N SER A 583 8.36 2.72 1.03
CA SER A 583 8.85 4.08 1.13
C SER A 583 7.76 5.16 1.17
N VAL A 584 6.53 4.92 0.68
CA VAL A 584 5.36 5.83 0.73
C VAL A 584 4.52 5.65 2.01
N ALA A 585 4.64 4.52 2.71
CA ALA A 585 3.95 4.29 3.99
C ALA A 585 4.13 5.44 5.03
N PRO A 586 5.29 6.11 5.12
CA PRO A 586 5.43 7.31 5.96
C PRO A 586 4.61 8.53 5.50
N LEU A 587 4.39 8.73 4.19
CA LEU A 587 3.48 9.76 3.67
C LEU A 587 2.02 9.40 4.01
N LEU A 588 1.65 8.13 3.87
CA LEU A 588 0.35 7.64 4.34
C LEU A 588 0.19 7.84 5.84
N GLY A 589 1.25 7.70 6.65
CA GLY A 589 1.23 7.99 8.09
C GLY A 589 0.94 9.46 8.46
N ILE A 590 1.14 10.42 7.54
CA ILE A 590 0.76 11.83 7.70
C ILE A 590 -0.72 12.04 7.32
N ILE A 591 -1.21 11.32 6.31
CA ILE A 591 -2.57 11.44 5.77
C ILE A 591 -3.59 10.62 6.59
N LEU A 592 -3.19 9.44 7.07
CA LEU A 592 -4.05 8.50 7.80
C LEU A 592 -4.66 9.07 9.08
N PRO A 593 -3.96 9.88 9.91
CA PRO A 593 -4.59 10.55 11.04
C PRO A 593 -5.74 11.48 10.60
N ALA A 594 -5.62 12.17 9.47
CA ALA A 594 -6.70 13.01 8.95
C ALA A 594 -7.88 12.18 8.43
N VAL A 595 -7.61 11.07 7.73
CA VAL A 595 -8.65 10.11 7.31
C VAL A 595 -9.31 9.44 8.52
N PHE A 596 -8.55 9.15 9.57
CA PHE A 596 -9.07 8.57 10.81
C PHE A 596 -9.93 9.57 11.58
N VAL A 597 -9.48 10.83 11.73
CA VAL A 597 -10.28 11.91 12.33
C VAL A 597 -11.54 12.17 11.52
N ALA A 598 -11.46 12.18 10.19
CA ALA A 598 -12.60 12.24 9.30
C ALA A 598 -13.61 11.11 9.56
N ASN A 599 -13.13 9.87 9.63
CA ASN A 599 -13.98 8.71 9.91
C ASN A 599 -14.54 8.68 11.35
N VAL A 600 -13.87 9.30 12.32
CA VAL A 600 -14.33 9.37 13.73
C VAL A 600 -15.34 10.52 13.92
N ALA A 601 -15.13 11.65 13.28
CA ALA A 601 -16.08 12.77 13.29
C ALA A 601 -17.39 12.39 12.59
N ASP A 602 -17.32 11.73 11.43
CA ASP A 602 -18.48 11.24 10.66
C ASP A 602 -19.28 10.17 11.44
N LYS A 603 -18.66 9.46 12.40
CA LYS A 603 -19.35 8.52 13.30
C LYS A 603 -20.07 9.19 14.49
N GLN A 604 -19.75 10.44 14.82
CA GLN A 604 -20.34 11.14 15.98
C GLN A 604 -21.43 12.16 15.59
N THR A 605 -21.42 12.66 14.36
CA THR A 605 -22.45 13.59 13.84
C THR A 605 -23.66 12.80 13.33
N GLY A 606 -24.46 12.26 14.26
CA GLY A 606 -25.71 11.55 13.99
C GLY A 606 -26.83 12.46 13.47
N ASP A 607 -26.64 13.11 12.32
CA ASP A 607 -27.69 13.85 11.62
C ASP A 607 -28.27 13.03 10.45
N THR A 608 -29.60 13.09 10.32
CA THR A 608 -30.46 11.89 10.30
C THR A 608 -30.90 11.37 8.92
N ALA A 609 -30.29 11.83 7.82
CA ALA A 609 -30.62 11.31 6.47
C ALA A 609 -29.40 10.75 5.73
N ALA A 610 -28.28 11.48 5.73
CA ALA A 610 -27.02 10.98 5.17
C ALA A 610 -26.31 10.00 6.13
N GLY A 611 -26.52 10.16 7.45
CA GLY A 611 -26.01 9.25 8.47
C GLY A 611 -26.63 7.84 8.38
N GLU A 612 -27.91 7.71 8.03
CA GLU A 612 -28.53 6.39 7.84
C GLU A 612 -27.91 5.66 6.64
N GLU A 613 -27.67 6.34 5.52
CA GLU A 613 -27.06 5.74 4.32
C GLU A 613 -25.57 5.35 4.53
N LYS A 614 -24.83 6.09 5.36
CA LYS A 614 -23.41 5.78 5.67
C LYS A 614 -23.23 4.75 6.80
N ILE A 615 -24.07 4.77 7.84
CA ILE A 615 -24.15 3.67 8.82
C ILE A 615 -24.45 2.35 8.08
N THR A 616 -25.24 2.43 7.00
CA THR A 616 -25.58 1.34 6.07
C THR A 616 -24.37 0.83 5.23
N ALA A 617 -23.26 1.57 5.14
CA ALA A 617 -22.05 1.12 4.44
C ALA A 617 -21.04 0.44 5.39
N ALA A 618 -20.81 1.04 6.57
CA ALA A 618 -19.87 0.48 7.55
C ALA A 618 -20.38 -0.83 8.14
N ALA A 619 -21.64 -0.87 8.57
CA ALA A 619 -22.20 -2.10 9.11
C ALA A 619 -22.37 -3.19 8.02
N LYS A 620 -22.47 -2.82 6.73
CA LYS A 620 -22.45 -3.75 5.60
C LYS A 620 -21.08 -4.41 5.49
N LEU A 621 -20.02 -3.60 5.52
CA LEU A 621 -18.65 -4.11 5.47
C LEU A 621 -18.37 -5.05 6.66
N ASP A 622 -18.79 -4.67 7.87
CA ASP A 622 -18.59 -5.50 9.06
C ASP A 622 -19.41 -6.81 8.98
N SER A 623 -20.65 -6.79 8.45
CA SER A 623 -21.42 -8.00 8.17
C SER A 623 -20.79 -8.89 7.10
N GLU A 624 -20.23 -8.31 6.03
CA GLU A 624 -19.48 -9.03 5.02
C GLU A 624 -18.22 -9.69 5.63
N VAL A 625 -17.50 -8.98 6.50
CA VAL A 625 -16.33 -9.52 7.23
C VAL A 625 -16.74 -10.67 8.15
N ASN A 626 -17.84 -10.52 8.89
CA ASN A 626 -18.34 -11.57 9.79
C ASN A 626 -18.77 -12.81 9.01
N LEU A 627 -19.57 -12.64 7.95
CA LEU A 627 -19.98 -13.75 7.06
C LEU A 627 -18.78 -14.40 6.37
N GLY A 628 -17.74 -13.63 6.01
CA GLY A 628 -16.48 -14.19 5.50
C GLY A 628 -15.78 -15.10 6.50
N LYS A 629 -15.73 -14.72 7.78
CA LYS A 629 -15.17 -15.58 8.84
C LYS A 629 -16.03 -16.82 9.08
N ILE A 630 -17.36 -16.68 9.04
CA ILE A 630 -18.30 -17.81 9.14
C ILE A 630 -18.11 -18.77 7.96
N LEU A 631 -17.89 -18.26 6.75
CA LEU A 631 -17.58 -19.07 5.57
C LEU A 631 -16.32 -19.91 5.79
N PHE A 632 -15.23 -19.31 6.25
CA PHE A 632 -13.99 -20.05 6.51
C PHE A 632 -14.22 -21.19 7.50
N ALA A 633 -14.91 -20.93 8.60
CA ALA A 633 -15.29 -21.95 9.57
C ALA A 633 -16.17 -23.05 8.95
N ALA A 634 -17.12 -22.67 8.10
CA ALA A 634 -18.04 -23.59 7.43
C ALA A 634 -17.36 -24.47 6.37
N VAL A 635 -16.37 -23.93 5.64
CA VAL A 635 -15.56 -24.68 4.67
C VAL A 635 -14.67 -25.68 5.40
N GLU A 636 -13.96 -25.27 6.45
CA GLU A 636 -13.13 -26.19 7.25
C GLU A 636 -14.00 -27.31 7.88
N TYR A 637 -15.17 -26.95 8.40
CA TYR A 637 -16.13 -27.93 8.88
C TYR A 637 -16.56 -28.91 7.78
N ALA A 638 -16.85 -28.42 6.57
CA ALA A 638 -17.27 -29.25 5.44
C ALA A 638 -16.15 -30.18 4.94
N ASP A 639 -14.91 -29.74 4.98
CA ASP A 639 -13.72 -30.54 4.66
C ASP A 639 -13.57 -31.73 5.60
N GLU A 640 -13.85 -31.54 6.89
CA GLU A 640 -13.77 -32.62 7.87
C GLU A 640 -15.02 -33.52 7.89
N HIS A 641 -16.20 -32.96 7.65
CA HIS A 641 -17.48 -33.64 7.84
C HIS A 641 -18.19 -34.04 6.54
N GLY A 642 -17.63 -33.69 5.37
CA GLY A 642 -18.19 -33.98 4.04
C GLY A 642 -19.40 -33.12 3.64
N ALA A 643 -19.87 -32.25 4.52
CA ALA A 643 -21.02 -31.37 4.28
C ALA A 643 -20.91 -30.10 5.11
N TYR A 644 -21.47 -29.01 4.57
CA TYR A 644 -21.52 -27.73 5.26
C TYR A 644 -22.36 -27.79 6.54
N PRO A 645 -22.06 -26.92 7.53
CA PRO A 645 -22.87 -26.81 8.75
C PRO A 645 -24.32 -26.44 8.41
N SER A 646 -25.26 -27.06 9.12
CA SER A 646 -26.71 -26.80 8.96
C SER A 646 -27.37 -26.53 10.30
N SER A 647 -28.46 -25.77 10.28
CA SER A 647 -29.28 -25.48 11.46
C SER A 647 -30.36 -26.55 11.72
N ALA A 648 -30.29 -27.73 11.07
CA ALA A 648 -31.26 -28.81 11.25
C ALA A 648 -31.44 -29.23 12.72
N ASN A 649 -30.38 -29.14 13.52
CA ASN A 649 -30.38 -29.43 14.96
C ASN A 649 -30.50 -28.16 15.84
N GLY A 650 -30.78 -27.00 15.24
CA GLY A 650 -30.82 -25.71 15.91
C GLY A 650 -29.57 -24.86 15.64
N ASN A 651 -29.80 -23.60 15.28
CA ASN A 651 -28.74 -22.69 14.84
C ASN A 651 -27.68 -22.41 15.93
N THR A 652 -28.12 -22.13 17.15
CA THR A 652 -27.24 -21.89 18.30
C THR A 652 -26.34 -23.09 18.59
N GLN A 653 -26.89 -24.31 18.46
CA GLN A 653 -26.13 -25.55 18.67
C GLN A 653 -25.05 -25.74 17.60
N MET A 654 -25.35 -25.38 16.35
CA MET A 654 -24.37 -25.44 15.26
C MET A 654 -23.22 -24.46 15.47
N PHE A 655 -23.49 -23.20 15.83
CA PHE A 655 -22.42 -22.25 16.15
C PHE A 655 -21.62 -22.64 17.40
N GLN A 656 -22.29 -23.17 18.43
CA GLN A 656 -21.63 -23.73 19.60
C GLN A 656 -20.69 -24.88 19.21
N LYS A 657 -21.12 -25.74 18.29
CA LYS A 657 -20.31 -26.83 17.75
C LYS A 657 -19.09 -26.28 17.01
N LEU A 658 -19.24 -25.27 16.14
CA LEU A 658 -18.11 -24.64 15.44
C LEU A 658 -17.10 -24.01 16.40
N LEU A 659 -17.56 -23.37 17.50
CA LEU A 659 -16.66 -22.85 18.53
C LEU A 659 -15.95 -23.97 19.29
N ASN A 660 -16.69 -25.01 19.72
CA ASN A 660 -16.15 -26.11 20.51
C ASN A 660 -15.13 -26.95 19.74
N GLU A 661 -15.33 -27.13 18.43
CA GLU A 661 -14.43 -27.85 17.54
C GLU A 661 -13.29 -26.95 17.01
N GLY A 662 -13.31 -25.65 17.34
CA GLY A 662 -12.23 -24.72 17.02
C GLY A 662 -12.24 -24.19 15.58
N PHE A 663 -13.26 -24.51 14.77
CA PHE A 663 -13.45 -23.93 13.44
C PHE A 663 -13.77 -22.43 13.50
N LEU A 664 -14.40 -21.98 14.59
CA LEU A 664 -14.62 -20.58 14.89
C LEU A 664 -13.94 -20.25 16.22
N THR A 665 -13.13 -19.18 16.28
CA THR A 665 -12.33 -18.85 17.49
C THR A 665 -12.76 -17.57 18.18
N ASN A 666 -13.65 -16.79 17.56
CA ASN A 666 -14.11 -15.51 18.09
C ASN A 666 -15.64 -15.42 18.05
N PRO A 667 -16.34 -15.45 19.20
CA PRO A 667 -17.80 -15.36 19.24
C PRO A 667 -18.33 -13.98 18.82
N ALA A 668 -17.52 -12.92 18.82
CA ALA A 668 -17.95 -11.59 18.38
C ALA A 668 -18.35 -11.56 16.90
N VAL A 669 -17.84 -12.51 16.11
CA VAL A 669 -18.20 -12.70 14.70
C VAL A 669 -19.68 -13.08 14.54
N LEU A 670 -20.32 -13.58 15.60
CA LEU A 670 -21.71 -14.02 15.57
C LEU A 670 -22.71 -12.87 15.78
N VAL A 671 -22.24 -11.68 16.12
CA VAL A 671 -23.09 -10.51 16.37
C VAL A 671 -23.01 -9.59 15.16
N ALA A 672 -24.16 -9.33 14.53
CA ALA A 672 -24.24 -8.41 13.42
C ALA A 672 -24.02 -6.97 13.92
N PRO A 673 -23.37 -6.11 13.14
CA PRO A 673 -23.15 -4.72 13.51
C PRO A 673 -24.50 -3.99 13.56
N GLY A 674 -24.83 -3.41 14.72
CA GLY A 674 -26.16 -2.82 14.97
C GLY A 674 -27.25 -3.83 15.36
N GLY A 675 -26.90 -5.12 15.46
CA GLY A 675 -27.78 -6.15 16.03
C GLY A 675 -28.08 -5.88 17.51
N LYS A 676 -29.19 -6.44 18.02
CA LYS A 676 -29.54 -6.35 19.45
C LYS A 676 -28.83 -7.42 20.28
N GLU A 677 -28.19 -8.37 19.60
CA GLU A 677 -27.47 -9.48 20.22
C GLU A 677 -26.18 -9.02 20.92
N GLN A 678 -25.79 -9.72 21.97
CA GLN A 678 -24.58 -9.44 22.75
C GLN A 678 -23.50 -10.49 22.46
N VAL A 679 -22.23 -10.12 22.55
CA VAL A 679 -21.13 -11.10 22.40
C VAL A 679 -21.23 -12.13 23.52
N ALA A 680 -21.09 -13.41 23.18
CA ALA A 680 -21.12 -14.48 24.18
C ALA A 680 -19.94 -14.32 25.16
N GLU A 681 -20.23 -14.35 26.46
CA GLU A 681 -19.20 -14.30 27.50
C GLU A 681 -18.43 -15.62 27.58
N GLU A 682 -17.13 -15.52 27.84
CA GLU A 682 -16.27 -16.67 28.07
C GLU A 682 -16.56 -17.26 29.46
N THR A 683 -16.84 -18.57 29.51
CA THR A 683 -16.98 -19.32 30.77
C THR A 683 -15.78 -20.23 30.97
N ALA A 684 -15.62 -20.79 32.17
CA ALA A 684 -14.54 -21.75 32.47
C ALA A 684 -14.52 -22.99 31.55
N SER A 685 -15.63 -23.30 30.89
CA SER A 685 -15.78 -24.40 29.92
C SER A 685 -15.77 -23.94 28.45
N GLY A 686 -15.33 -22.71 28.17
CA GLY A 686 -15.39 -22.08 26.85
C GLY A 686 -16.58 -21.13 26.71
N PHE A 687 -16.89 -20.70 25.49
CA PHE A 687 -18.02 -19.80 25.24
C PHE A 687 -19.34 -20.53 25.35
N LYS A 688 -20.35 -19.92 25.98
CA LYS A 688 -21.72 -20.43 25.97
C LYS A 688 -22.60 -19.52 25.13
N ILE A 689 -22.97 -19.97 23.95
CA ILE A 689 -23.85 -19.23 23.04
C ILE A 689 -25.31 -19.48 23.40
N THR A 690 -26.10 -18.40 23.47
CA THR A 690 -27.57 -18.43 23.51
C THR A 690 -28.15 -17.77 22.26
N GLU A 691 -29.47 -17.84 22.05
CA GLU A 691 -30.12 -17.17 20.91
C GLU A 691 -29.93 -15.64 20.91
N ASN A 692 -29.61 -15.04 22.06
CA ASN A 692 -29.32 -13.61 22.20
C ASN A 692 -27.87 -13.26 21.82
N ASN A 693 -27.07 -14.24 21.39
CA ASN A 693 -25.67 -14.04 21.02
C ASN A 693 -25.39 -14.30 19.54
N VAL A 694 -26.43 -14.54 18.72
CA VAL A 694 -26.27 -14.93 17.31
C VAL A 694 -27.23 -14.16 16.42
N SER A 695 -26.67 -13.28 15.59
CA SER A 695 -27.40 -12.50 14.58
C SER A 695 -27.42 -13.19 13.20
N TYR A 696 -26.82 -14.36 13.05
CA TYR A 696 -26.74 -15.11 11.79
C TYR A 696 -27.42 -16.48 11.89
N MET A 697 -27.85 -17.04 10.77
CA MET A 697 -28.53 -18.32 10.67
C MET A 697 -27.97 -19.17 9.53
N PHE A 698 -27.53 -20.40 9.83
CA PHE A 698 -27.32 -21.39 8.79
C PHE A 698 -28.66 -21.89 8.23
N THR A 699 -28.69 -22.33 6.97
CA THR A 699 -29.89 -22.97 6.41
C THR A 699 -30.17 -24.32 7.11
N ASP A 700 -31.43 -24.76 7.10
CA ASP A 700 -31.87 -26.04 7.67
C ASP A 700 -31.44 -27.25 6.81
N GLN A 701 -30.93 -26.99 5.60
CA GLN A 701 -30.54 -28.00 4.63
C GLN A 701 -29.09 -28.42 4.84
N ILE A 702 -28.85 -29.74 4.77
CA ILE A 702 -27.50 -30.30 4.74
C ILE A 702 -26.99 -30.16 3.30
N LEU A 703 -26.08 -29.21 3.09
CA LEU A 703 -25.47 -28.97 1.78
C LEU A 703 -24.18 -29.81 1.66
N PRO A 704 -24.03 -30.69 0.66
CA PRO A 704 -22.77 -31.39 0.43
C PRO A 704 -21.68 -30.40 -0.02
N GLN A 705 -20.40 -30.78 0.06
CA GLN A 705 -19.30 -29.95 -0.49
C GLN A 705 -19.48 -29.62 -1.98
N SER A 706 -20.15 -30.50 -2.73
CA SER A 706 -20.48 -30.30 -4.15
C SER A 706 -21.72 -29.44 -4.38
N ALA A 707 -22.26 -28.77 -3.34
CA ALA A 707 -23.45 -27.95 -3.46
C ALA A 707 -23.25 -26.85 -4.53
N PRO A 708 -24.30 -26.48 -5.28
CA PRO A 708 -24.19 -25.43 -6.28
C PRO A 708 -23.65 -24.14 -5.67
N VAL A 709 -22.75 -23.46 -6.37
CA VAL A 709 -22.16 -22.16 -5.97
C VAL A 709 -23.19 -21.09 -5.58
N LYS A 710 -24.43 -21.21 -6.08
CA LYS A 710 -25.56 -20.30 -5.78
C LYS A 710 -26.41 -20.71 -4.59
N ALA A 711 -26.08 -21.79 -3.87
CA ALA A 711 -26.78 -22.17 -2.66
C ALA A 711 -26.43 -21.20 -1.52
N ILE A 712 -27.44 -20.83 -0.74
CA ILE A 712 -27.32 -20.04 0.48
C ILE A 712 -26.79 -20.95 1.57
N LEU A 713 -25.73 -20.50 2.22
CA LEU A 713 -25.10 -21.19 3.34
C LEU A 713 -25.57 -20.58 4.67
N CYS A 714 -25.48 -19.25 4.79
CA CYS A 714 -25.79 -18.51 6.02
C CYS A 714 -26.40 -17.14 5.69
N TYR A 715 -27.22 -16.58 6.57
CA TYR A 715 -27.84 -15.25 6.39
C TYR A 715 -28.14 -14.57 7.72
N GLU A 716 -28.35 -13.26 7.74
CA GLU A 716 -28.71 -12.52 8.96
C GLU A 716 -30.14 -12.81 9.46
N LYS A 717 -30.29 -12.98 10.78
CA LYS A 717 -31.58 -13.26 11.45
C LYS A 717 -32.55 -12.09 11.37
N GLY A 718 -32.05 -10.86 11.41
CA GLY A 718 -32.84 -9.62 11.33
C GLY A 718 -32.37 -8.72 10.19
N PRO A 719 -33.22 -7.81 9.71
CA PRO A 719 -32.86 -6.89 8.65
C PRO A 719 -31.86 -5.83 9.14
N TYR A 720 -31.00 -5.44 8.22
CA TYR A 720 -29.87 -4.56 8.41
C TYR A 720 -30.23 -3.09 8.74
N SER A 721 -31.34 -2.57 8.22
CA SER A 721 -31.68 -1.13 8.29
C SER A 721 -33.18 -0.81 8.39
N GLY A 722 -34.02 -1.73 8.88
CA GLY A 722 -35.48 -1.56 8.84
C GLY A 722 -36.09 -1.62 7.42
N GLU A 723 -35.27 -1.58 6.36
CA GLU A 723 -35.68 -1.68 4.96
C GLU A 723 -35.99 -3.11 4.46
N GLY A 724 -36.02 -4.11 5.36
CA GLY A 724 -36.30 -5.50 4.99
C GLY A 724 -35.26 -6.11 4.04
N LYS A 725 -33.97 -5.83 4.29
CA LYS A 725 -32.83 -6.42 3.58
C LYS A 725 -31.90 -7.15 4.56
N ARG A 726 -31.28 -8.24 4.12
CA ARG A 726 -30.34 -9.06 4.91
C ARG A 726 -29.08 -9.35 4.13
N ALA A 727 -27.94 -9.43 4.81
CA ALA A 727 -26.74 -10.01 4.25
C ALA A 727 -26.87 -11.54 4.17
N VAL A 728 -26.51 -12.09 3.01
CA VAL A 728 -26.67 -13.51 2.67
C VAL A 728 -25.35 -14.02 2.10
N LEU A 729 -24.81 -15.06 2.72
CA LEU A 729 -23.61 -15.77 2.33
C LEU A 729 -23.97 -16.97 1.45
N PHE A 730 -23.35 -17.04 0.28
CA PHE A 730 -23.46 -18.17 -0.66
C PHE A 730 -22.28 -19.13 -0.51
N VAL A 731 -22.45 -20.37 -0.98
CA VAL A 731 -21.42 -21.42 -0.93
C VAL A 731 -20.12 -21.02 -1.65
N ASP A 732 -20.19 -20.19 -2.69
CA ASP A 732 -19.01 -19.65 -3.38
C ASP A 732 -18.32 -18.47 -2.67
N GLY A 733 -18.76 -18.17 -1.45
CA GLY A 733 -18.20 -17.13 -0.61
C GLY A 733 -18.65 -15.71 -0.94
N ARG A 734 -19.51 -15.52 -1.94
CA ARG A 734 -20.12 -14.21 -2.17
C ARG A 734 -21.06 -13.87 -1.03
N VAL A 735 -21.01 -12.62 -0.58
CA VAL A 735 -22.01 -12.03 0.32
C VAL A 735 -22.84 -11.04 -0.49
N ARG A 736 -24.17 -11.15 -0.43
CA ARG A 736 -25.09 -10.18 -1.05
C ARG A 736 -26.06 -9.65 -0.02
N ILE A 737 -26.33 -8.35 -0.07
CA ILE A 737 -27.49 -7.76 0.60
C ILE A 737 -28.68 -7.87 -0.34
N ILE A 738 -29.68 -8.65 0.04
CA ILE A 738 -30.90 -8.87 -0.75
C ILE A 738 -32.15 -8.58 0.09
N LYS A 739 -33.27 -8.33 -0.59
CA LYS A 739 -34.57 -8.12 0.07
C LYS A 739 -35.05 -9.41 0.71
N ASP A 740 -35.79 -9.32 1.81
CA ASP A 740 -36.38 -10.48 2.50
C ASP A 740 -37.20 -11.36 1.55
N SER A 741 -37.98 -10.75 0.65
CA SER A 741 -38.75 -11.49 -0.36
C SER A 741 -37.90 -12.26 -1.39
N GLU A 742 -36.70 -11.75 -1.72
CA GLU A 742 -35.75 -12.46 -2.58
C GLU A 742 -35.10 -13.61 -1.80
N LEU A 743 -34.72 -13.39 -0.53
CA LEU A 743 -34.18 -14.43 0.35
C LEU A 743 -35.18 -15.59 0.52
N ASP A 744 -36.44 -15.29 0.86
CA ASP A 744 -37.49 -16.30 1.03
C ASP A 744 -37.68 -17.13 -0.24
N ARG A 745 -37.70 -16.47 -1.41
CA ARG A 745 -37.77 -17.16 -2.70
C ARG A 745 -36.58 -18.09 -2.91
N LEU A 746 -35.36 -17.62 -2.65
CA LEU A 746 -34.14 -18.42 -2.84
C LEU A 746 -34.08 -19.61 -1.88
N LEU A 747 -34.49 -19.46 -0.62
CA LEU A 747 -34.57 -20.55 0.35
C LEU A 747 -35.59 -21.62 -0.08
N VAL A 748 -36.76 -21.21 -0.60
CA VAL A 748 -37.77 -22.13 -1.14
C VAL A 748 -37.25 -22.84 -2.39
N GLU A 749 -36.60 -22.13 -3.31
CA GLU A 749 -35.99 -22.73 -4.50
C GLU A 749 -34.90 -23.73 -4.14
N GLN A 750 -34.06 -23.42 -3.16
CA GLN A 750 -33.01 -24.30 -2.67
C GLN A 750 -33.61 -25.56 -2.05
N LYS A 751 -34.70 -25.44 -1.28
CA LYS A 751 -35.40 -26.58 -0.66
C LYS A 751 -36.06 -27.53 -1.66
N LYS A 752 -36.41 -27.03 -2.84
CA LYS A 752 -37.01 -27.82 -3.93
C LYS A 752 -35.99 -28.61 -4.74
N ARG A 753 -34.72 -28.17 -4.72
CA ARG A 753 -33.62 -28.86 -5.39
C ARG A 753 -33.09 -29.95 -4.46
#